data_AF-A0A813CKI6-F1
#
_entry.id   AF-A0A813CKI6-F1
#
_cell.length_a   1.000
_cell.length_b   1.000
_cell.length_c   1.000
_cell.angle_alpha   90.00
_cell.angle_beta   90.00
_cell.angle_gamma   90.00
#
_symmetry.space_group_name_H-M   'P 1'
#
loop_
_entity.id
_entity.type
_entity.pdbx_description
1 polymer ?
#
loop_
_entity_poly.entity_id
_entity_poly.type
_entity_poly.pdbx_seq_one_letter_code
_entity_poly.pdbx_strand_id
1 'polypeptide(L)'
;MKLRIASRTQVHFRHCMQRAAFSTFNTTEATLNLVRQSKPWPPWLRAEMRSNWAGETGAVAIYRGCQAALKHISGDSTRDTLRLFVEEHVASEEAHLAAMSAVVSHSSEQSWMPAESFGFGLGYMSTAARGARGMYVTTQAVESFVEEHYGDQIARLEVELSAGEHQPREAYEALLTLLRDACADEIHHKEDAALRLTDPHCSFRTRLLDSVQFSAVYWGSRIGAAFAKRLDGARYEIAFGTMAHLAVPWRDQKAVWILLFLGTWGSLCPLLVHAVEPLSRAPFMACVGTEVIKRTTWEHTQILVDKWPDIDLPHSRVIRKVLWAITHNDMLEEHAEDCGFALATVLLVALRAIDYDDGRQEAQKMFHYLTTSLIPKLKPYFPTAAKDDWAPDLDDLRIYPFLLGLEPQHDCYGTSLRLFVYKLPELTKGVLHCHHGQWGLEALIPHWLRQGSCLTEDPDQADFFLVPWHTWCDRMIYKMNQTRREVSAVYIDMIKRKDDMLPHWSKNDGYDHVFVFSDQGMNFFPEWRDYIPHSMFIVTEALTPRCGPSCFNAWKDFVVPGHTDYFRYRRMAQFNLPSEQRTLLFNFHGRHPGLNDLYKKNFVRGNIIKVFDGLEGVSVGGFTDDYFERMGASHFCLVPMGTSSWTNHLYEAFFAGCIPVILSDGFKVPFESFLDWPSFSVKWPMEDVSMDLYNFLLNTPVWMLRRMKAECCRQRANHVSSHPPSQCTGCMARRTTACGGRLTPHNGPQGGSQVTKLLGALFQAPSR
;
A
#
# COMPACT_ATOMS: atom_id res chain seq x y z
N MET A 1 16.03 1.98 -0.15
CA MET A 1 16.45 2.07 1.27
C MET A 1 15.96 3.35 1.94
N LYS A 2 16.23 4.55 1.39
CA LYS A 2 15.68 5.83 1.90
C LYS A 2 14.13 5.91 1.98
N LEU A 3 13.42 5.24 1.07
CA LEU A 3 11.95 5.21 1.02
C LEU A 3 11.28 4.37 2.13
N ARG A 4 11.93 3.29 2.62
CA ARG A 4 11.40 2.44 3.70
C ARG A 4 11.63 3.03 5.09
N ILE A 5 12.65 3.89 5.22
CA ILE A 5 12.89 4.63 6.45
C ILE A 5 11.77 5.67 6.58
N ALA A 6 11.53 6.49 5.55
CA ALA A 6 10.53 7.56 5.57
C ALA A 6 9.07 7.13 5.92
N SER A 7 8.59 5.97 5.40
CA SER A 7 7.24 5.48 5.70
C SER A 7 7.07 5.03 7.16
N ARG A 8 8.14 4.47 7.74
CA ARG A 8 8.18 4.07 9.15
C ARG A 8 8.29 5.31 10.04
N THR A 9 9.16 6.26 9.67
CA THR A 9 9.30 7.56 10.34
C THR A 9 7.97 8.32 10.44
N GLN A 10 7.13 8.34 9.38
CA GLN A 10 5.83 9.04 9.41
C GLN A 10 4.79 8.47 10.38
N VAL A 11 4.77 7.15 10.61
CA VAL A 11 3.88 6.53 11.60
C VAL A 11 4.33 6.88 13.01
N HIS A 12 5.64 6.82 13.27
CA HIS A 12 6.22 7.12 14.57
C HIS A 12 6.11 8.61 14.92
N PHE A 13 6.30 9.48 13.92
CA PHE A 13 6.05 10.92 14.01
C PHE A 13 4.64 11.26 14.51
N ARG A 14 3.60 10.55 14.04
CA ARG A 14 2.21 10.76 14.50
C ARG A 14 1.98 10.35 15.95
N HIS A 15 2.68 9.31 16.44
CA HIS A 15 2.57 8.86 17.83
C HIS A 15 3.33 9.78 18.81
N CYS A 16 4.41 10.42 18.35
CA CYS A 16 5.24 11.29 19.17
C CYS A 16 4.74 12.75 19.23
N MET A 17 4.01 13.24 18.22
CA MET A 17 3.49 14.62 18.19
C MET A 17 2.10 14.76 18.82
N GLN A 18 2.05 15.02 20.13
CA GLN A 18 0.89 15.60 20.83
C GLN A 18 1.21 16.92 21.56
N ARG A 19 2.43 17.47 21.41
CA ARG A 19 2.90 18.67 22.12
C ARG A 19 2.93 19.91 21.21
N ALA A 20 2.71 21.08 21.79
CA ALA A 20 2.91 22.37 21.10
C ALA A 20 4.42 22.64 20.90
N ALA A 21 4.78 23.15 19.73
CA ALA A 21 6.12 23.09 19.14
C ALA A 21 7.29 23.84 19.82
N PHE A 22 7.24 24.23 21.10
CA PHE A 22 8.29 25.08 21.73
C PHE A 22 8.50 24.93 23.25
N SER A 23 8.13 23.82 23.89
CA SER A 23 8.37 23.64 25.34
C SER A 23 9.50 22.65 25.60
N THR A 24 10.50 23.02 26.41
CA THR A 24 11.59 22.14 26.85
C THR A 24 11.06 20.94 27.64
N PHE A 25 11.61 19.74 27.45
CA PHE A 25 11.29 18.58 28.29
C PHE A 25 11.40 18.94 29.77
N ASN A 26 10.30 18.76 30.51
CA ASN A 26 10.25 19.02 31.95
C ASN A 26 9.23 18.08 32.59
N THR A 27 9.70 17.09 33.34
CA THR A 27 8.84 16.14 34.05
C THR A 27 8.82 16.47 35.55
N THR A 28 7.63 16.55 36.14
CA THR A 28 7.49 16.80 37.59
C THR A 28 7.69 15.54 38.42
N GLU A 29 8.16 15.67 39.66
CA GLU A 29 8.29 14.53 40.60
C GLU A 29 6.94 13.85 40.87
N ALA A 30 5.83 14.58 40.78
CA ALA A 30 4.48 14.01 40.87
C ALA A 30 4.19 13.05 39.70
N THR A 31 4.54 13.44 38.47
CA THR A 31 4.43 12.59 37.28
C THR A 31 5.32 11.36 37.41
N LEU A 32 6.58 11.51 37.82
CA LEU A 32 7.50 10.38 38.01
C LEU A 32 7.00 9.38 39.06
N ASN A 33 6.42 9.87 40.15
CA ASN A 33 5.79 9.01 41.16
C ASN A 33 4.60 8.23 40.60
N LEU A 34 3.79 8.84 39.74
CA LEU A 34 2.69 8.16 39.07
C LEU A 34 3.20 7.11 38.08
N VAL A 35 4.24 7.41 37.30
CA VAL A 35 4.90 6.45 36.40
C VAL A 35 5.45 5.25 37.17
N ARG A 36 6.08 5.45 38.34
CA ARG A 36 6.59 4.34 39.17
C ARG A 36 5.50 3.35 39.60
N GLN A 37 4.25 3.79 39.71
CA GLN A 37 3.11 2.93 40.04
C GLN A 37 2.67 2.02 38.89
N SER A 38 3.21 2.20 37.68
CA SER A 38 2.97 1.28 36.54
C SER A 38 3.70 -0.07 36.69
N LYS A 39 4.58 -0.20 37.69
CA LYS A 39 5.33 -1.43 37.97
C LYS A 39 4.50 -2.45 38.76
N PRO A 40 4.70 -3.76 38.54
CA PRO A 40 5.71 -4.37 37.66
C PRO A 40 5.30 -4.35 36.18
N TRP A 41 6.23 -3.98 35.31
CA TRP A 41 5.99 -3.99 33.87
C TRP A 41 5.93 -5.40 33.28
N PRO A 42 5.12 -5.60 32.22
CA PRO A 42 5.16 -6.82 31.43
C PRO A 42 6.55 -7.02 30.81
N PRO A 43 6.93 -8.27 30.46
CA PRO A 43 8.30 -8.59 30.02
C PRO A 43 8.79 -7.75 28.84
N TRP A 44 7.90 -7.43 27.90
CA TRP A 44 8.22 -6.61 26.74
C TRP A 44 8.55 -5.17 27.18
N LEU A 45 7.68 -4.53 27.95
CA LEU A 45 7.84 -3.13 28.37
C LEU A 45 9.06 -2.98 29.28
N ARG A 46 9.33 -3.97 30.14
CA ARG A 46 10.57 -3.99 30.94
C ARG A 46 11.83 -4.00 30.07
N ALA A 47 11.84 -4.76 28.98
CA ALA A 47 12.96 -4.79 28.06
C ALA A 47 13.11 -3.45 27.31
N GLU A 48 11.99 -2.84 26.90
CA GLU A 48 11.98 -1.53 26.24
C GLU A 48 12.46 -0.41 27.18
N MET A 49 11.93 -0.31 28.40
CA MET A 49 12.37 0.69 29.39
C MET A 49 13.86 0.57 29.75
N ARG A 50 14.38 -0.66 29.78
CA ARG A 50 15.82 -0.92 29.93
C ARG A 50 16.64 -0.36 28.77
N SER A 51 16.13 -0.56 27.55
CA SER A 51 16.74 -0.03 26.33
C SER A 51 16.74 1.49 26.32
N ASN A 52 15.63 2.12 26.72
CA ASN A 52 15.52 3.58 26.82
C ASN A 52 16.59 4.14 27.76
N TRP A 53 16.70 3.61 28.98
CA TRP A 53 17.72 4.06 29.94
C TRP A 53 19.16 3.94 29.42
N ALA A 54 19.49 2.83 28.73
CA ALA A 54 20.80 2.67 28.09
C ALA A 54 20.98 3.62 26.90
N GLY A 55 19.91 3.89 26.14
CA GLY A 55 19.87 4.86 25.05
C GLY A 55 20.21 6.26 25.53
N GLU A 56 19.50 6.76 26.55
CA GLU A 56 19.75 8.08 27.16
C GLU A 56 21.18 8.20 27.70
N THR A 57 21.69 7.14 28.33
CA THR A 57 23.07 7.08 28.81
C THR A 57 24.07 7.22 27.65
N GLY A 58 23.78 6.57 26.52
CA GLY A 58 24.57 6.67 25.30
C GLY A 58 24.48 8.05 24.65
N ALA A 59 23.29 8.64 24.57
CA ALA A 59 23.03 9.94 23.96
C ALA A 59 23.81 11.07 24.67
N VAL A 60 23.70 11.17 26.00
CA VAL A 60 24.53 12.10 26.81
C VAL A 60 26.02 11.91 26.52
N ALA A 61 26.47 10.66 26.41
CA ALA A 61 27.88 10.36 26.15
C ALA A 61 28.32 10.75 24.73
N ILE A 62 27.46 10.64 23.72
CA ILE A 62 27.74 11.11 22.35
C ILE A 62 28.09 12.61 22.36
N TYR A 63 27.27 13.42 23.02
CA TYR A 63 27.51 14.87 23.10
C TYR A 63 28.78 15.18 23.90
N ARG A 64 29.05 14.49 25.02
CA ARG A 64 30.31 14.61 25.77
C ARG A 64 31.54 14.21 24.95
N GLY A 65 31.41 13.17 24.11
CA GLY A 65 32.44 12.75 23.15
C GLY A 65 32.74 13.84 22.12
N CYS A 66 31.69 14.49 21.60
CA CYS A 66 31.82 15.65 20.72
C CYS A 66 32.54 16.82 21.40
N GLN A 67 32.17 17.17 22.64
CA GLN A 67 32.84 18.23 23.42
C GLN A 67 34.35 17.97 23.54
N ALA A 68 34.74 16.72 23.85
CA ALA A 68 36.15 16.33 23.95
C ALA A 68 36.91 16.42 22.61
N ALA A 69 36.21 16.32 21.49
CA ALA A 69 36.77 16.43 20.14
C ALA A 69 36.79 17.85 19.57
N LEU A 70 36.15 18.85 20.23
CA LEU A 70 36.10 20.25 19.75
C LEU A 70 37.47 20.87 19.49
N LYS A 71 38.50 20.44 20.25
CA LYS A 71 39.89 20.88 20.06
C LYS A 71 40.49 20.53 18.69
N HIS A 72 39.91 19.54 18.01
CA HIS A 72 40.36 19.10 16.68
C HIS A 72 39.66 19.85 15.54
N ILE A 73 38.69 20.72 15.85
CA ILE A 73 37.99 21.53 14.86
C ILE A 73 38.82 22.77 14.51
N SER A 74 39.08 22.95 13.21
CA SER A 74 39.73 24.14 12.65
C SER A 74 38.68 25.22 12.34
N GLY A 75 38.96 26.46 12.74
CA GLY A 75 38.07 27.61 12.56
C GLY A 75 37.20 27.90 13.78
N ASP A 76 37.35 29.10 14.36
CA ASP A 76 36.71 29.47 15.62
C ASP A 76 35.18 29.56 15.50
N SER A 77 34.66 30.07 14.39
CA SER A 77 33.21 30.16 14.13
C SER A 77 32.52 28.79 14.04
N THR A 78 33.13 27.82 13.36
CA THR A 78 32.62 26.44 13.25
C THR A 78 32.68 25.74 14.60
N ARG A 79 33.76 25.98 15.37
CA ARG A 79 33.90 25.42 16.72
C ARG A 79 32.84 25.97 17.66
N ASP A 80 32.58 27.28 17.63
CA ASP A 80 31.54 27.89 18.47
C ASP A 80 30.13 27.46 18.07
N THR A 81 29.84 27.33 16.77
CA THR A 81 28.54 26.84 16.29
C THR A 81 28.28 25.39 16.71
N LEU A 82 29.31 24.53 16.63
CA LEU A 82 29.21 23.15 17.09
C LEU A 82 29.14 23.07 18.62
N ARG A 83 29.86 23.93 19.34
CA ARG A 83 29.80 24.00 20.80
C ARG A 83 28.39 24.34 21.27
N LEU A 84 27.75 25.36 20.68
CA LEU A 84 26.37 25.74 21.01
C LEU A 84 25.38 24.60 20.73
N PHE A 85 25.51 23.93 19.57
CA PHE A 85 24.69 22.76 19.24
C PHE A 85 24.80 21.67 20.32
N VAL A 86 26.01 21.37 20.75
CA VAL A 86 26.26 20.31 21.74
C VAL A 86 25.81 20.72 23.14
N GLU A 87 26.00 21.98 23.54
CA GLU A 87 25.55 22.52 24.84
C GLU A 87 24.02 22.48 24.97
N GLU A 88 23.29 22.77 23.88
CA GLU A 88 21.83 22.71 23.84
C GLU A 88 21.31 21.26 23.93
N HIS A 89 21.86 20.36 23.11
CA HIS A 89 21.38 18.98 23.06
C HIS A 89 21.74 18.20 24.33
N VAL A 90 22.95 18.36 24.87
CA VAL A 90 23.35 17.63 26.09
C VAL A 90 22.48 17.98 27.30
N ALA A 91 21.98 19.23 27.40
CA ALA A 91 21.10 19.63 28.49
C ALA A 91 19.74 18.91 28.42
N SER A 92 19.22 18.71 27.21
CA SER A 92 17.99 17.95 26.94
C SER A 92 18.16 16.46 27.29
N GLU A 93 19.23 15.83 26.77
CA GLU A 93 19.55 14.43 27.06
C GLU A 93 19.79 14.15 28.54
N GLU A 94 20.42 15.09 29.27
CA GLU A 94 20.61 14.96 30.72
C GLU A 94 19.27 14.98 31.48
N ALA A 95 18.28 15.75 30.99
CA ALA A 95 16.94 15.76 31.54
C ALA A 95 16.17 14.45 31.23
N HIS A 96 16.31 13.91 30.02
CA HIS A 96 15.78 12.60 29.65
C HIS A 96 16.38 11.48 30.51
N LEU A 97 17.71 11.44 30.65
CA LEU A 97 18.42 10.46 31.48
C LEU A 97 18.01 10.56 32.95
N ALA A 98 17.80 11.77 33.48
CA ALA A 98 17.33 11.96 34.85
C ALA A 98 15.93 11.37 35.05
N ALA A 99 15.00 11.62 34.12
CA ALA A 99 13.65 11.07 34.16
C ALA A 99 13.66 9.53 34.00
N MET A 100 14.43 8.99 33.05
CA MET A 100 14.56 7.54 32.88
C MET A 100 15.23 6.86 34.06
N SER A 101 16.22 7.49 34.70
CA SER A 101 16.88 6.96 35.90
C SER A 101 15.96 7.00 37.13
N ALA A 102 15.06 7.97 37.20
CA ALA A 102 14.04 8.07 38.24
C ALA A 102 12.98 6.96 38.12
N VAL A 103 12.74 6.45 36.91
CA VAL A 103 11.76 5.40 36.60
C VAL A 103 12.41 4.01 36.56
N VAL A 104 13.62 3.87 36.03
CA VAL A 104 14.43 2.64 35.92
C VAL A 104 15.51 2.66 37.02
N SER A 105 15.07 2.55 38.27
CA SER A 105 15.90 2.79 39.45
C SER A 105 16.60 1.55 40.01
N HIS A 106 16.13 0.33 39.69
CA HIS A 106 16.76 -0.89 40.17
C HIS A 106 17.83 -1.40 39.21
N SER A 107 18.94 -1.91 39.75
CA SER A 107 20.05 -2.48 38.96
C SER A 107 19.65 -3.68 38.08
N SER A 108 18.58 -4.39 38.43
CA SER A 108 17.99 -5.47 37.62
C SER A 108 17.14 -4.97 36.44
N GLU A 109 16.71 -3.72 36.48
CA GLU A 109 15.96 -3.05 35.43
C GLU A 109 16.89 -2.33 34.45
N GLN A 110 18.06 -1.90 34.90
CA GLN A 110 19.10 -1.26 34.08
C GLN A 110 19.81 -2.25 33.15
N SER A 111 20.37 -1.72 32.06
CA SER A 111 21.16 -2.50 31.10
C SER A 111 22.63 -2.50 31.48
N TRP A 112 23.30 -3.65 31.33
CA TRP A 112 24.76 -3.76 31.47
C TRP A 112 25.53 -3.46 30.18
N MET A 113 24.85 -3.01 29.12
CA MET A 113 25.52 -2.52 27.92
C MET A 113 26.39 -1.30 28.29
N PRO A 114 27.67 -1.22 27.87
CA PRO A 114 28.53 -0.07 28.13
C PRO A 114 28.19 1.10 27.19
N ALA A 115 26.94 1.57 27.27
CA ALA A 115 26.36 2.58 26.40
C ALA A 115 27.12 3.91 26.49
N GLU A 116 27.59 4.29 27.67
CA GLU A 116 28.41 5.50 27.87
C GLU A 116 29.70 5.44 27.03
N SER A 117 30.42 4.32 27.07
CA SER A 117 31.68 4.15 26.33
C SER A 117 31.45 4.17 24.81
N PHE A 118 30.41 3.49 24.34
CA PHE A 118 30.07 3.46 22.92
C PHE A 118 29.59 4.83 22.42
N GLY A 119 28.74 5.51 23.19
CA GLY A 119 28.26 6.85 22.89
C GLY A 119 29.41 7.84 22.81
N PHE A 120 30.26 7.88 23.84
CA PHE A 120 31.46 8.73 23.87
C PHE A 120 32.37 8.51 22.66
N GLY A 121 32.66 7.24 22.35
CA GLY A 121 33.49 6.89 21.19
C GLY A 121 32.87 7.37 19.87
N LEU A 122 31.56 7.15 19.69
CA LEU A 122 30.83 7.56 18.49
C LEU A 122 30.86 9.08 18.30
N GLY A 123 30.54 9.85 19.34
CA GLY A 123 30.56 11.32 19.29
C GLY A 123 31.97 11.89 19.04
N TYR A 124 32.97 11.34 19.73
CA TYR A 124 34.37 11.76 19.57
C TYR A 124 34.87 11.48 18.15
N MET A 125 34.67 10.27 17.63
CA MET A 125 35.19 9.87 16.32
C MET A 125 34.47 10.56 15.18
N SER A 126 33.15 10.72 15.26
CA SER A 126 32.36 11.45 14.25
C SER A 126 32.85 12.88 14.11
N THR A 127 33.11 13.53 15.25
CA THR A 127 33.57 14.92 15.31
C THR A 127 35.04 15.06 14.91
N ALA A 128 35.92 14.19 15.40
CA ALA A 128 37.35 14.25 15.09
C ALA A 128 37.64 13.92 13.61
N ALA A 129 36.92 12.97 13.02
CA ALA A 129 37.16 12.54 11.64
C ALA A 129 36.49 13.44 10.60
N ARG A 130 35.31 14.00 10.91
CA ARG A 130 34.45 14.67 9.92
C ARG A 130 33.90 16.03 10.37
N GLY A 131 34.41 16.55 11.49
CA GLY A 131 34.03 17.85 12.02
C GLY A 131 32.55 17.95 12.41
N ALA A 132 32.03 19.18 12.37
CA ALA A 132 30.62 19.46 12.67
C ALA A 132 29.64 18.65 11.81
N ARG A 133 29.95 18.46 10.52
CA ARG A 133 29.13 17.65 9.61
C ARG A 133 29.04 16.19 10.07
N GLY A 134 30.16 15.63 10.54
CA GLY A 134 30.17 14.28 11.11
C GLY A 134 29.24 14.16 12.31
N MET A 135 29.25 15.14 13.20
CA MET A 135 28.36 15.17 14.35
C MET A 135 26.89 15.27 13.93
N TYR A 136 26.54 16.18 13.01
CA TYR A 136 25.16 16.32 12.54
C TYR A 136 24.61 15.06 11.87
N VAL A 137 25.42 14.35 11.07
CA VAL A 137 25.01 13.06 10.48
C VAL A 137 24.80 12.00 11.56
N THR A 138 25.64 11.98 12.59
CA THR A 138 25.52 11.04 13.71
C THR A 138 24.26 11.32 14.52
N THR A 139 24.02 12.57 14.94
CA THR A 139 22.78 12.96 15.64
C THR A 139 21.56 12.61 14.81
N GLN A 140 21.51 13.04 13.53
CA GLN A 140 20.38 12.72 12.66
C GLN A 140 20.10 11.21 12.57
N ALA A 141 21.15 10.38 12.51
CA ALA A 141 21.01 8.92 12.41
C ALA A 141 20.58 8.25 13.71
N VAL A 142 21.11 8.71 14.85
CA VAL A 142 20.70 8.24 16.18
C VAL A 142 19.25 8.61 16.42
N GLU A 143 18.87 9.87 16.22
CA GLU A 143 17.51 10.31 16.50
C GLU A 143 16.47 9.73 15.54
N SER A 144 16.85 9.44 14.30
CA SER A 144 15.97 8.68 13.39
C SER A 144 15.68 7.27 13.91
N PHE A 145 16.63 6.64 14.61
CA PHE A 145 16.40 5.37 15.28
C PHE A 145 15.59 5.55 16.57
N VAL A 146 15.89 6.58 17.36
CA VAL A 146 15.23 6.83 18.65
C VAL A 146 13.74 7.15 18.45
N GLU A 147 13.38 7.93 17.43
CA GLU A 147 11.98 8.15 17.02
C GLU A 147 11.27 6.83 16.69
N GLU A 148 11.91 5.93 15.92
CA GLU A 148 11.37 4.60 15.66
C GLU A 148 11.22 3.77 16.96
N HIS A 149 12.20 3.87 17.85
CA HIS A 149 12.23 3.09 19.08
C HIS A 149 11.14 3.53 20.09
N TYR A 150 10.94 4.83 20.27
CA TYR A 150 9.88 5.37 21.13
C TYR A 150 8.50 5.22 20.49
N GLY A 151 8.35 5.48 19.20
CA GLY A 151 7.04 5.36 18.55
C GLY A 151 6.50 3.93 18.53
N ASP A 152 7.35 2.91 18.35
CA ASP A 152 6.96 1.48 18.45
C ASP A 152 6.42 1.17 19.87
N GLN A 153 6.97 1.80 20.93
CA GLN A 153 6.52 1.64 22.32
C GLN A 153 5.19 2.36 22.59
N ILE A 154 5.09 3.62 22.14
CA ILE A 154 3.90 4.47 22.31
C ILE A 154 2.70 3.83 21.62
N ALA A 155 2.86 3.42 20.36
CA ALA A 155 1.80 2.78 19.58
C ALA A 155 1.26 1.52 20.26
N ARG A 156 2.15 0.69 20.80
CA ARG A 156 1.76 -0.52 21.51
C ARG A 156 1.04 -0.21 22.83
N LEU A 157 1.55 0.71 23.64
CA LEU A 157 0.91 1.12 24.89
C LEU A 157 -0.48 1.74 24.67
N GLU A 158 -0.66 2.53 23.62
CA GLU A 158 -1.96 3.11 23.24
C GLU A 158 -3.00 2.03 22.94
N VAL A 159 -2.61 1.03 22.14
CA VAL A 159 -3.48 -0.09 21.79
C VAL A 159 -3.85 -0.89 23.04
N GLU A 160 -2.86 -1.28 23.86
CA GLU A 160 -3.09 -2.05 25.09
C GLU A 160 -3.99 -1.27 26.08
N LEU A 161 -3.75 0.03 26.28
CA LEU A 161 -4.59 0.88 27.14
C LEU A 161 -6.02 1.09 26.61
N SER A 162 -6.18 1.19 25.29
CA SER A 162 -7.50 1.32 24.65
C SER A 162 -8.34 0.04 24.78
N ALA A 163 -7.67 -1.13 24.82
CA ALA A 163 -8.28 -2.43 25.07
C ALA A 163 -8.61 -2.65 26.55
N GLY A 164 -8.27 -1.71 27.44
CA GLY A 164 -8.47 -1.83 28.89
C GLY A 164 -7.41 -2.70 29.57
N GLU A 165 -6.30 -2.98 28.90
CA GLU A 165 -5.16 -3.68 29.47
C GLU A 165 -4.30 -2.71 30.30
N HIS A 166 -3.68 -3.24 31.36
CA HIS A 166 -2.87 -2.53 32.38
C HIS A 166 -3.64 -1.71 33.42
N GLN A 167 -3.27 -1.90 34.68
CA GLN A 167 -3.81 -1.17 35.83
C GLN A 167 -2.67 -0.84 36.82
N PRO A 168 -2.72 0.31 37.51
CA PRO A 168 -3.73 1.37 37.39
C PRO A 168 -3.54 2.18 36.10
N ARG A 169 -4.65 2.47 35.40
CA ARG A 169 -4.65 3.17 34.10
C ARG A 169 -3.89 4.50 34.13
N GLU A 170 -4.09 5.29 35.18
CA GLU A 170 -3.46 6.60 35.36
C GLU A 170 -1.92 6.53 35.36
N ALA A 171 -1.34 5.44 35.89
CA ALA A 171 0.11 5.25 35.92
C ALA A 171 0.70 4.97 34.52
N TYR A 172 -0.02 4.21 33.70
CA TYR A 172 0.39 3.92 32.32
C TYR A 172 0.12 5.09 31.37
N GLU A 173 -0.91 5.91 31.63
CA GLU A 173 -1.13 7.18 30.92
C GLU A 173 -0.03 8.20 31.23
N ALA A 174 0.44 8.25 32.48
CA ALA A 174 1.61 9.05 32.86
C ALA A 174 2.89 8.55 32.18
N LEU A 175 3.08 7.23 32.07
CA LEU A 175 4.23 6.65 31.36
C LEU A 175 4.17 6.97 29.87
N LEU A 176 2.99 6.87 29.26
CA LEU A 176 2.78 7.22 27.87
C LEU A 176 3.10 8.71 27.59
N THR A 177 2.71 9.58 28.53
CA THR A 177 3.04 11.02 28.46
C THR A 177 4.55 11.24 28.52
N LEU A 178 5.25 10.60 29.46
CA LEU A 178 6.71 10.66 29.59
C LEU A 178 7.42 10.23 28.28
N LEU A 179 7.00 9.12 27.68
CA LEU A 179 7.59 8.60 26.44
C LEU A 179 7.32 9.50 25.23
N ARG A 180 6.11 10.10 25.15
CA ARG A 180 5.77 11.06 24.10
C ARG A 180 6.58 12.35 24.23
N ASP A 181 6.72 12.86 25.45
CA ASP A 181 7.48 14.09 25.71
C ASP A 181 8.95 13.89 25.34
N ALA A 182 9.56 12.76 25.72
CA ALA A 182 10.91 12.43 25.29
C ALA A 182 10.99 12.32 23.76
N CYS A 183 10.10 11.54 23.12
CA CYS A 183 10.14 11.36 21.68
C CYS A 183 9.95 12.66 20.87
N ALA A 184 9.15 13.61 21.37
CA ALA A 184 8.95 14.90 20.73
C ALA A 184 10.24 15.74 20.71
N ASP A 185 10.97 15.77 21.83
CA ASP A 185 12.26 16.46 21.92
C ASP A 185 13.32 15.77 20.99
N GLU A 186 13.29 14.44 20.85
CA GLU A 186 14.20 13.73 19.91
C GLU A 186 13.90 14.00 18.44
N ILE A 187 12.64 14.18 18.07
CA ILE A 187 12.27 14.63 16.72
C ILE A 187 12.85 16.03 16.46
N HIS A 188 12.83 16.92 17.45
CA HIS A 188 13.43 18.23 17.32
C HIS A 188 14.95 18.16 17.13
N HIS A 189 15.65 17.33 17.92
CA HIS A 189 17.09 17.08 17.76
C HIS A 189 17.43 16.54 16.35
N LYS A 190 16.62 15.61 15.83
CA LYS A 190 16.74 15.08 14.46
C LYS A 190 16.60 16.19 13.41
N GLU A 191 15.61 17.05 13.57
CA GLU A 191 15.30 18.13 12.61
C GLU A 191 16.35 19.24 12.63
N ASP A 192 16.85 19.67 13.80
CA ASP A 192 17.95 20.63 13.89
C ASP A 192 19.22 20.08 13.21
N ALA A 193 19.58 18.83 13.50
CA ALA A 193 20.72 18.18 12.85
C ALA A 193 20.54 18.08 11.32
N ALA A 194 19.32 17.80 10.83
CA ALA A 194 19.01 17.74 9.41
C ALA A 194 19.11 19.11 8.73
N LEU A 195 18.61 20.18 9.37
CA LEU A 195 18.70 21.55 8.89
C LEU A 195 20.17 22.00 8.77
N ARG A 196 21.01 21.64 9.74
CA ARG A 196 22.45 21.95 9.69
C ARG A 196 23.22 21.18 8.61
N LEU A 197 22.61 20.17 7.99
CA LEU A 197 23.16 19.42 6.86
C LEU A 197 22.75 19.98 5.48
N THR A 198 21.79 20.90 5.41
CA THR A 198 21.31 21.46 4.13
C THR A 198 22.33 22.41 3.53
N ASP A 199 23.11 21.91 2.58
CA ASP A 199 23.99 22.71 1.73
C ASP A 199 23.74 22.35 0.24
N PRO A 200 23.16 23.27 -0.55
CA PRO A 200 22.87 23.01 -1.96
C PRO A 200 24.13 22.81 -2.82
N HIS A 201 25.31 23.23 -2.37
CA HIS A 201 26.59 23.13 -3.09
C HIS A 201 27.43 21.91 -2.65
N CYS A 202 26.88 21.01 -1.83
CA CYS A 202 27.60 19.85 -1.30
C CYS A 202 27.98 18.81 -2.38
N SER A 203 29.26 18.40 -2.42
CA SER A 203 29.80 17.47 -3.42
C SER A 203 29.18 16.06 -3.35
N PHE A 204 29.17 15.34 -4.48
CA PHE A 204 28.69 13.95 -4.54
C PHE A 204 29.43 13.01 -3.56
N ARG A 205 30.75 13.16 -3.41
CA ARG A 205 31.56 12.36 -2.48
C ARG A 205 31.13 12.59 -1.03
N THR A 206 30.85 13.84 -0.66
CA THR A 206 30.38 14.18 0.68
C THR A 206 29.02 13.57 0.96
N ARG A 207 28.07 13.67 0.02
CA ARG A 207 26.73 13.06 0.14
C ARG A 207 26.79 11.52 0.26
N LEU A 208 27.73 10.89 -0.43
CA LEU A 208 27.95 9.44 -0.32
C LEU A 208 28.47 9.07 1.08
N LEU A 209 29.46 9.80 1.60
CA LEU A 209 29.98 9.58 2.95
C LEU A 209 28.92 9.84 4.03
N ASP A 210 28.07 10.85 3.87
CA ASP A 210 26.94 11.09 4.77
C ASP A 210 26.00 9.89 4.79
N SER A 211 25.66 9.34 3.61
CA SER A 211 24.77 8.19 3.51
C SER A 211 25.37 6.92 4.14
N VAL A 212 26.68 6.71 4.01
CA VAL A 212 27.39 5.57 4.61
C VAL A 212 27.44 5.70 6.13
N GLN A 213 27.86 6.86 6.65
CA GLN A 213 27.89 7.09 8.09
C GLN A 213 26.49 7.00 8.71
N PHE A 214 25.48 7.64 8.09
CA PHE A 214 24.10 7.56 8.54
C PHE A 214 23.65 6.10 8.67
N SER A 215 23.89 5.29 7.63
CA SER A 215 23.49 3.88 7.63
C SER A 215 24.22 3.09 8.72
N ALA A 216 25.52 3.30 8.88
CA ALA A 216 26.32 2.60 9.89
C ALA A 216 25.87 2.93 11.31
N VAL A 217 25.64 4.22 11.61
CA VAL A 217 25.18 4.68 12.92
C VAL A 217 23.76 4.19 13.18
N TYR A 218 22.82 4.36 12.25
CA TYR A 218 21.43 3.92 12.40
C TYR A 218 21.33 2.40 12.69
N TRP A 219 22.00 1.56 11.90
CA TRP A 219 21.99 0.11 12.15
C TRP A 219 22.76 -0.28 13.41
N GLY A 220 23.84 0.43 13.75
CA GLY A 220 24.57 0.26 15.00
C GLY A 220 23.70 0.52 16.22
N SER A 221 22.93 1.61 16.23
CA SER A 221 21.98 1.94 17.30
C SER A 221 20.89 0.89 17.46
N ARG A 222 20.35 0.34 16.36
CA ARG A 222 19.39 -0.78 16.38
C ARG A 222 19.95 -2.03 17.04
N ILE A 223 21.20 -2.38 16.72
CA ILE A 223 21.88 -3.53 17.33
C ILE A 223 22.10 -3.26 18.82
N GLY A 224 22.59 -2.06 19.17
CA GLY A 224 22.78 -1.62 20.55
C GLY A 224 21.52 -1.77 21.39
N ALA A 225 20.38 -1.24 20.93
CA ALA A 225 19.10 -1.39 21.62
C ALA A 225 18.68 -2.86 21.78
N ALA A 226 18.88 -3.70 20.76
CA ALA A 226 18.58 -5.13 20.88
C ALA A 226 19.44 -5.85 21.93
N PHE A 227 20.70 -5.46 22.10
CA PHE A 227 21.56 -5.93 23.18
C PHE A 227 21.09 -5.37 24.54
N ALA A 228 20.77 -4.08 24.60
CA ALA A 228 20.34 -3.42 25.83
C ALA A 228 19.09 -4.07 26.42
N LYS A 229 18.12 -4.46 25.58
CA LYS A 229 16.90 -5.20 25.94
C LYS A 229 17.19 -6.53 26.66
N ARG A 230 18.30 -7.21 26.31
CA ARG A 230 18.61 -8.59 26.74
C ARG A 230 19.53 -8.68 27.96
N LEU A 231 20.39 -7.69 28.19
CA LEU A 231 21.36 -7.69 29.29
C LEU A 231 20.71 -7.18 30.57
N ASP A 232 20.00 -8.05 31.30
CA ASP A 232 19.54 -7.77 32.66
C ASP A 232 20.65 -8.00 33.70
N GLY A 233 20.63 -7.26 34.82
CA GLY A 233 21.65 -7.39 35.86
C GLY A 233 21.65 -8.71 36.62
N ALA A 234 20.58 -9.52 36.51
CA ALA A 234 20.46 -10.80 37.21
C ALA A 234 21.20 -11.95 36.49
N ARG A 235 21.32 -11.90 35.16
CA ARG A 235 22.04 -12.92 34.36
C ARG A 235 23.55 -12.72 34.32
N TYR A 236 24.05 -11.52 34.68
CA TYR A 236 25.48 -11.23 34.64
C TYR A 236 26.26 -11.80 35.85
N GLU A 237 25.65 -11.87 37.04
CA GLU A 237 26.27 -12.56 38.20
C GLU A 237 26.46 -14.06 37.95
N ILE A 238 25.56 -14.71 37.20
CA ILE A 238 25.66 -16.13 36.84
C ILE A 238 26.73 -16.36 35.74
N ALA A 239 26.96 -15.38 34.86
CA ALA A 239 27.93 -15.49 33.76
C ALA A 239 29.37 -15.15 34.17
N PHE A 240 29.59 -14.36 35.22
CA PHE A 240 30.93 -13.95 35.69
C PHE A 240 31.40 -14.64 36.99
N GLY A 241 30.52 -15.36 37.70
CA GLY A 241 30.94 -16.25 38.79
C GLY A 241 31.93 -17.36 38.36
N THR A 242 32.01 -17.64 37.06
CA THR A 242 32.93 -18.60 36.44
C THR A 242 34.18 -18.00 35.80
N MET A 243 34.40 -16.67 35.88
CA MET A 243 35.60 -16.00 35.35
C MET A 243 36.41 -15.23 36.41
N ALA A 244 36.41 -15.69 37.65
CA ALA A 244 37.17 -15.10 38.77
C ALA A 244 38.68 -15.43 38.79
N HIS A 245 39.32 -15.76 37.65
CA HIS A 245 40.73 -16.21 37.64
C HIS A 245 41.72 -15.37 36.81
N LEU A 246 41.35 -14.22 36.27
CA LEU A 246 42.33 -13.33 35.64
C LEU A 246 42.21 -11.91 36.20
N ALA A 247 42.82 -11.75 37.37
CA ALA A 247 43.11 -10.46 37.97
C ALA A 247 44.17 -9.72 37.15
N VAL A 248 43.79 -8.58 36.55
CA VAL A 248 44.72 -7.53 36.08
C VAL A 248 44.15 -6.18 36.54
N PRO A 249 44.96 -5.23 37.06
CA PRO A 249 44.45 -4.07 37.77
C PRO A 249 43.77 -3.07 36.82
N TRP A 250 42.49 -2.80 37.08
CA TRP A 250 41.63 -1.91 36.31
C TRP A 250 41.78 -0.46 36.75
N ARG A 251 42.41 0.39 35.94
CA ARG A 251 42.47 1.84 36.25
C ARG A 251 42.37 2.83 35.08
N ASP A 252 42.14 2.39 33.84
CA ASP A 252 41.81 3.33 32.75
C ASP A 252 40.87 2.70 31.71
N GLN A 253 39.55 2.79 31.97
CA GLN A 253 38.52 2.14 31.16
C GLN A 253 38.25 2.80 29.79
N LYS A 254 38.77 4.01 29.52
CA LYS A 254 38.43 4.72 28.26
C LYS A 254 39.28 4.28 27.06
N ALA A 255 40.51 3.83 27.25
CA ALA A 255 41.43 3.52 26.15
C ALA A 255 41.22 2.12 25.53
N VAL A 256 40.81 1.13 26.33
CA VAL A 256 40.71 -0.27 25.88
C VAL A 256 39.55 -0.48 24.91
N TRP A 257 38.41 0.17 25.15
CA TRP A 257 37.26 0.11 24.23
C TRP A 257 37.50 0.90 22.94
N ILE A 258 38.24 2.03 23.01
CA ILE A 258 38.63 2.79 21.82
C ILE A 258 39.58 1.97 20.93
N LEU A 259 40.51 1.20 21.51
CA LEU A 259 41.42 0.34 20.76
C LEU A 259 40.72 -0.87 20.11
N LEU A 260 39.71 -1.45 20.77
CA LEU A 260 38.84 -2.48 20.16
C LEU A 260 37.98 -1.92 19.02
N PHE A 261 37.61 -0.63 19.09
CA PHE A 261 36.90 0.08 18.03
C PHE A 261 37.81 0.43 16.83
N LEU A 262 39.07 0.79 17.09
CA LEU A 262 40.05 1.10 16.04
C LEU A 262 40.50 -0.15 15.27
N GLY A 263 40.56 -1.32 15.91
CA GLY A 263 40.93 -2.59 15.26
C GLY A 263 39.85 -3.19 14.35
N THR A 264 38.59 -2.76 14.48
CA THR A 264 37.43 -3.38 13.81
C THR A 264 36.86 -2.59 12.64
N TRP A 265 37.37 -1.38 12.37
CA TRP A 265 36.97 -0.57 11.21
C TRP A 265 37.79 -0.80 9.93
N GLY A 266 38.88 -1.56 10.00
CA GLY A 266 39.76 -1.85 8.85
C GLY A 266 39.56 -3.22 8.19
N SER A 267 39.07 -4.21 8.92
CA SER A 267 38.88 -5.57 8.39
C SER A 267 37.95 -6.31 9.34
N LEU A 268 36.73 -6.67 8.90
CA LEU A 268 35.95 -7.84 9.32
C LEU A 268 34.53 -7.77 8.75
N CYS A 269 34.44 -7.98 7.44
CA CYS A 269 33.32 -8.61 6.78
C CYS A 269 34.01 -9.61 5.86
N PRO A 270 34.15 -10.91 6.18
CA PRO A 270 33.04 -11.82 6.50
C PRO A 270 33.48 -13.06 7.35
N LEU A 271 33.59 -13.02 8.67
CA LEU A 271 33.89 -14.25 9.45
C LEU A 271 33.45 -14.05 10.91
N LEU A 272 32.16 -14.28 11.18
CA LEU A 272 31.60 -14.59 12.50
C LEU A 272 30.10 -14.93 12.37
N VAL A 273 29.77 -15.75 11.37
CA VAL A 273 28.49 -16.46 11.27
C VAL A 273 28.80 -17.94 11.41
N HIS A 274 29.15 -18.39 12.61
CA HIS A 274 29.13 -19.81 13.03
C HIS A 274 29.51 -19.88 14.51
N ALA A 275 28.54 -19.64 15.40
CA ALA A 275 28.49 -20.20 16.76
C ALA A 275 27.35 -19.55 17.55
N VAL A 276 26.10 -19.81 17.19
CA VAL A 276 24.97 -19.95 18.13
C VAL A 276 23.91 -20.77 17.40
N GLU A 277 23.80 -22.06 17.71
CA GLU A 277 22.55 -22.77 17.44
C GLU A 277 21.45 -22.27 18.39
N PRO A 278 20.19 -22.19 17.94
CA PRO A 278 19.14 -21.44 18.60
C PRO A 278 18.32 -22.35 19.54
N LEU A 279 18.19 -21.97 20.80
CA LEU A 279 17.08 -22.44 21.63
C LEU A 279 16.02 -21.33 21.72
N SER A 280 14.88 -21.60 21.06
CA SER A 280 13.63 -20.86 21.01
C SER A 280 13.53 -19.63 20.08
N ARG A 281 13.79 -19.86 18.78
CA ARG A 281 13.06 -19.17 17.70
C ARG A 281 12.49 -20.21 16.74
N ALA A 282 11.27 -20.67 17.02
CA ALA A 282 10.37 -21.25 16.03
C ALA A 282 9.00 -20.60 16.31
N PRO A 283 8.37 -19.95 15.31
CA PRO A 283 8.07 -20.57 14.01
C PRO A 283 8.45 -19.76 12.76
N PHE A 284 8.93 -18.51 12.84
CA PHE A 284 9.14 -17.68 11.62
C PHE A 284 10.30 -18.14 10.72
N MET A 285 11.23 -18.97 11.22
CA MET A 285 12.37 -19.49 10.44
C MET A 285 12.13 -20.88 9.81
N ALA A 286 10.99 -21.53 10.05
CA ALA A 286 10.71 -22.85 9.45
C ALA A 286 10.67 -22.78 7.91
N CYS A 287 10.19 -21.65 7.37
CA CYS A 287 10.07 -21.47 5.93
C CYS A 287 11.37 -21.25 5.12
N VAL A 288 12.46 -20.90 5.79
CA VAL A 288 13.57 -20.17 5.16
C VAL A 288 14.86 -20.96 5.32
N GLY A 289 15.34 -21.57 4.23
CA GLY A 289 16.62 -22.29 4.22
C GLY A 289 16.51 -23.82 4.23
N THR A 290 15.39 -24.38 3.79
CA THR A 290 15.28 -25.82 3.48
C THR A 290 16.05 -26.17 2.21
N GLU A 291 16.31 -27.46 1.97
CA GLU A 291 16.99 -27.92 0.74
C GLU A 291 16.23 -27.53 -0.54
N VAL A 292 14.91 -27.38 -0.45
CA VAL A 292 14.02 -27.08 -1.59
C VAL A 292 13.73 -25.58 -1.74
N ILE A 293 13.38 -24.88 -0.66
CA ILE A 293 13.16 -23.42 -0.67
C ILE A 293 14.29 -22.75 0.10
N LYS A 294 15.38 -22.51 -0.62
CA LYS A 294 16.48 -21.69 -0.12
C LYS A 294 15.95 -20.32 0.30
N ARG A 295 16.57 -19.74 1.32
CA ARG A 295 16.25 -18.39 1.81
C ARG A 295 16.11 -17.36 0.70
N THR A 296 17.00 -17.40 -0.29
CA THR A 296 16.98 -16.52 -1.45
C THR A 296 15.77 -16.76 -2.37
N THR A 297 15.40 -18.03 -2.59
CA THR A 297 14.20 -18.41 -3.35
C THR A 297 12.93 -17.95 -2.63
N TRP A 298 12.89 -18.09 -1.31
CA TRP A 298 11.80 -17.61 -0.48
C TRP A 298 11.64 -16.09 -0.56
N GLU A 299 12.71 -15.33 -0.29
CA GLU A 299 12.70 -13.86 -0.34
C GLU A 299 12.23 -13.34 -1.72
N HIS A 300 12.65 -13.97 -2.82
CA HIS A 300 12.15 -13.64 -4.15
C HIS A 300 10.67 -13.99 -4.34
N THR A 301 10.23 -15.15 -3.85
CA THR A 301 8.83 -15.58 -3.93
C THR A 301 7.94 -14.64 -3.12
N GLN A 302 8.37 -14.21 -1.93
CA GLN A 302 7.67 -13.21 -1.12
C GLN A 302 7.55 -11.88 -1.87
N ILE A 303 8.62 -11.38 -2.47
CA ILE A 303 8.59 -10.14 -3.25
C ILE A 303 7.62 -10.25 -4.44
N LEU A 304 7.57 -11.41 -5.11
CA LEU A 304 6.62 -11.65 -6.19
C LEU A 304 5.19 -11.67 -5.66
N VAL A 305 4.92 -12.46 -4.62
CA VAL A 305 3.59 -12.62 -4.01
C VAL A 305 3.07 -11.32 -3.38
N ASP A 306 3.90 -10.51 -2.73
CA ASP A 306 3.51 -9.18 -2.22
C ASP A 306 3.14 -8.21 -3.36
N LYS A 307 3.61 -8.48 -4.57
CA LYS A 307 3.31 -7.74 -5.79
C LYS A 307 2.39 -8.52 -6.72
N TRP A 308 1.62 -9.48 -6.20
CA TRP A 308 0.90 -10.43 -7.06
C TRP A 308 -0.11 -9.82 -8.04
N PRO A 309 -0.80 -8.69 -7.76
CA PRO A 309 -1.61 -8.03 -8.78
C PRO A 309 -0.76 -7.56 -9.98
N ASP A 310 0.50 -7.20 -9.72
CA ASP A 310 1.47 -6.71 -10.71
C ASP A 310 2.35 -7.82 -11.31
N ILE A 311 2.18 -9.10 -10.92
CA ILE A 311 2.94 -10.22 -11.49
C ILE A 311 2.57 -10.37 -12.98
N ASP A 312 3.58 -10.27 -13.85
CA ASP A 312 3.44 -10.57 -15.27
C ASP A 312 3.48 -12.09 -15.54
N LEU A 313 2.96 -12.50 -16.71
CA LEU A 313 2.85 -13.90 -17.08
C LEU A 313 4.20 -14.68 -17.03
N PRO A 314 5.34 -14.12 -17.48
CA PRO A 314 6.65 -14.76 -17.30
C PRO A 314 6.96 -15.16 -15.85
N HIS A 315 6.70 -14.28 -14.88
CA HIS A 315 6.91 -14.60 -13.47
C HIS A 315 5.91 -15.65 -12.97
N SER A 316 4.63 -15.59 -13.38
CA SER A 316 3.66 -16.66 -13.10
C SER A 316 4.12 -18.03 -13.62
N ARG A 317 4.79 -18.09 -14.78
CA ARG A 317 5.35 -19.35 -15.32
C ARG A 317 6.51 -19.89 -14.50
N VAL A 318 7.35 -19.02 -13.93
CA VAL A 318 8.39 -19.44 -12.98
C VAL A 318 7.74 -20.08 -11.76
N ILE A 319 6.71 -19.45 -11.21
CA ILE A 319 5.94 -19.96 -10.07
C ILE A 319 5.24 -21.28 -10.42
N ARG A 320 4.73 -21.45 -11.65
CA ARG A 320 4.18 -22.71 -12.15
C ARG A 320 5.20 -23.86 -12.11
N LYS A 321 6.47 -23.61 -12.45
CA LYS A 321 7.52 -24.63 -12.37
C LYS A 321 7.81 -25.06 -10.93
N VAL A 322 7.77 -24.12 -9.99
CA VAL A 322 7.89 -24.41 -8.56
C VAL A 322 6.71 -25.27 -8.09
N LEU A 323 5.48 -24.92 -8.47
CA LEU A 323 4.28 -25.74 -8.21
C LEU A 323 4.44 -27.17 -8.75
N TRP A 324 4.90 -27.33 -9.99
CA TRP A 324 5.12 -28.65 -10.58
C TRP A 324 6.11 -29.49 -9.76
N ALA A 325 7.24 -28.89 -9.38
CA ALA A 325 8.26 -29.57 -8.57
C ALA A 325 7.74 -30.01 -7.19
N ILE A 326 6.89 -29.20 -6.55
CA ILE A 326 6.32 -29.51 -5.24
C ILE A 326 5.26 -30.62 -5.31
N THR A 327 4.41 -30.59 -6.35
CA THR A 327 3.29 -31.53 -6.50
C THR A 327 3.68 -32.88 -7.07
N HIS A 328 4.75 -32.98 -7.85
CA HIS A 328 5.15 -34.23 -8.53
C HIS A 328 6.22 -35.03 -7.79
N ASN A 329 6.92 -34.44 -6.81
CA ASN A 329 7.97 -35.12 -6.04
C ASN A 329 7.49 -35.60 -4.65
N ASP A 330 6.18 -35.62 -4.37
CA ASP A 330 5.59 -35.98 -3.07
C ASP A 330 6.13 -35.21 -1.83
N MET A 331 6.82 -34.08 -2.05
CA MET A 331 7.39 -33.24 -0.99
C MET A 331 6.35 -32.33 -0.30
N LEU A 332 5.06 -32.56 -0.57
CA LEU A 332 4.00 -31.64 -0.19
C LEU A 332 3.86 -31.51 1.34
N GLU A 333 3.90 -32.62 2.07
CA GLU A 333 3.73 -32.64 3.53
C GLU A 333 4.90 -31.96 4.25
N GLU A 334 6.13 -32.24 3.82
CA GLU A 334 7.34 -31.57 4.32
C GLU A 334 7.27 -30.05 4.13
N HIS A 335 6.84 -29.59 2.94
CA HIS A 335 6.72 -28.14 2.66
C HIS A 335 5.51 -27.48 3.30
N ALA A 336 4.46 -28.25 3.57
CA ALA A 336 3.26 -27.81 4.28
C ALA A 336 3.57 -27.46 5.72
N GLU A 337 4.31 -28.36 6.40
CA GLU A 337 4.75 -28.23 7.79
C GLU A 337 5.54 -26.95 8.02
N ASP A 338 6.38 -26.59 7.05
CA ASP A 338 7.19 -25.38 7.10
C ASP A 338 6.43 -24.11 6.67
N CYS A 339 5.56 -24.16 5.65
CA CYS A 339 5.02 -22.97 4.96
C CYS A 339 3.62 -23.07 4.31
N GLY A 340 2.65 -23.77 4.91
CA GLY A 340 1.34 -24.03 4.29
C GLY A 340 0.68 -22.82 3.61
N PHE A 341 0.67 -21.63 4.23
CA PHE A 341 -0.01 -20.44 3.69
C PHE A 341 0.65 -19.84 2.44
N ALA A 342 1.98 -19.68 2.46
CA ALA A 342 2.70 -19.16 1.31
C ALA A 342 2.73 -20.17 0.17
N LEU A 343 2.83 -21.46 0.51
CA LEU A 343 2.71 -22.54 -0.46
C LEU A 343 1.34 -22.45 -1.16
N ALA A 344 0.24 -22.37 -0.42
CA ALA A 344 -1.10 -22.16 -1.00
C ALA A 344 -1.15 -20.92 -1.92
N THR A 345 -0.48 -19.84 -1.54
CA THR A 345 -0.43 -18.61 -2.34
C THR A 345 0.39 -18.77 -3.64
N VAL A 346 1.57 -19.39 -3.57
CA VAL A 346 2.40 -19.75 -4.74
C VAL A 346 1.60 -20.62 -5.71
N LEU A 347 0.88 -21.62 -5.18
CA LEU A 347 0.03 -22.51 -5.95
C LEU A 347 -1.12 -21.75 -6.64
N LEU A 348 -1.71 -20.77 -5.97
CA LEU A 348 -2.81 -19.94 -6.52
C LEU A 348 -2.32 -18.92 -7.56
N VAL A 349 -1.08 -18.41 -7.43
CA VAL A 349 -0.47 -17.52 -8.43
C VAL A 349 -0.10 -18.28 -9.71
N ALA A 350 0.35 -19.54 -9.59
CA ALA A 350 0.65 -20.39 -10.74
C ALA A 350 -0.57 -20.62 -11.65
N LEU A 351 -1.78 -20.52 -11.09
CA LEU A 351 -3.03 -20.75 -11.82
C LEU A 351 -3.22 -19.80 -13.01
N ARG A 352 -2.67 -18.58 -12.94
CA ARG A 352 -2.70 -17.62 -14.07
C ARG A 352 -1.93 -18.15 -15.27
N ALA A 353 -0.77 -18.77 -15.02
CA ALA A 353 0.02 -19.40 -16.08
C ALA A 353 -0.64 -20.68 -16.60
N ILE A 354 -1.28 -21.47 -15.73
CA ILE A 354 -2.04 -22.67 -16.16
C ILE A 354 -3.22 -22.27 -17.05
N ASP A 355 -4.02 -21.27 -16.64
CA ASP A 355 -5.15 -20.78 -17.43
C ASP A 355 -4.72 -20.25 -18.81
N TYR A 356 -3.57 -19.58 -18.87
CA TYR A 356 -3.05 -19.05 -20.12
C TYR A 356 -2.42 -20.13 -21.02
N ASP A 357 -1.53 -20.95 -20.48
CA ASP A 357 -0.70 -21.89 -21.25
C ASP A 357 -1.44 -23.22 -21.54
N ASP A 358 -2.20 -23.72 -20.57
CA ASP A 358 -2.84 -25.05 -20.61
C ASP A 358 -4.37 -24.93 -20.80
N GLY A 359 -4.93 -23.74 -20.61
CA GLY A 359 -6.32 -23.40 -20.85
C GLY A 359 -7.22 -23.47 -19.62
N ARG A 360 -8.43 -22.91 -19.77
CA ARG A 360 -9.38 -22.73 -18.66
C ARG A 360 -9.79 -24.03 -17.98
N GLN A 361 -9.95 -25.13 -18.71
CA GLN A 361 -10.35 -26.40 -18.14
C GLN A 361 -9.30 -26.97 -17.18
N GLU A 362 -8.02 -26.85 -17.53
CA GLU A 362 -6.93 -27.27 -16.65
C GLU A 362 -6.82 -26.36 -15.42
N ALA A 363 -7.02 -25.04 -15.60
CA ALA A 363 -7.11 -24.12 -14.47
C ALA A 363 -8.30 -24.43 -13.56
N GLN A 364 -9.46 -24.82 -14.09
CA GLN A 364 -10.62 -25.26 -13.27
C GLN A 364 -10.27 -26.51 -12.45
N LYS A 365 -9.68 -27.53 -13.09
CA LYS A 365 -9.27 -28.77 -12.42
C LYS A 365 -8.26 -28.50 -11.30
N MET A 366 -7.23 -27.70 -11.60
CA MET A 366 -6.23 -27.30 -10.62
C MET A 366 -6.86 -26.50 -9.48
N PHE A 367 -7.69 -25.50 -9.77
CA PHE A 367 -8.38 -24.73 -8.73
C PHE A 367 -9.27 -25.60 -7.85
N HIS A 368 -9.98 -26.56 -8.43
CA HIS A 368 -10.77 -27.53 -7.68
C HIS A 368 -9.88 -28.37 -6.77
N TYR A 369 -8.79 -28.97 -7.29
CA TYR A 369 -7.83 -29.72 -6.49
C TYR A 369 -7.24 -28.86 -5.35
N LEU A 370 -6.84 -27.62 -5.64
CA LEU A 370 -6.31 -26.70 -4.65
C LEU A 370 -7.31 -26.43 -3.53
N THR A 371 -8.57 -26.18 -3.87
CA THR A 371 -9.60 -25.77 -2.89
C THR A 371 -10.23 -26.92 -2.12
N THR A 372 -10.42 -28.09 -2.74
CA THR A 372 -11.12 -29.23 -2.11
C THR A 372 -10.19 -30.26 -1.50
N SER A 373 -8.96 -30.38 -2.01
CA SER A 373 -8.00 -31.40 -1.54
C SER A 373 -6.82 -30.76 -0.84
N LEU A 374 -6.17 -29.78 -1.48
CA LEU A 374 -4.87 -29.31 -1.02
C LEU A 374 -4.96 -28.33 0.15
N ILE A 375 -5.69 -27.22 0.01
CA ILE A 375 -5.88 -26.23 1.06
C ILE A 375 -6.41 -26.87 2.35
N PRO A 376 -7.40 -27.78 2.33
CA PRO A 376 -7.84 -28.49 3.53
C PRO A 376 -6.73 -29.32 4.21
N LYS A 377 -5.87 -30.00 3.43
CA LYS A 377 -4.70 -30.72 3.96
C LYS A 377 -3.66 -29.77 4.54
N LEU A 378 -3.48 -28.59 3.94
CA LEU A 378 -2.55 -27.56 4.39
C LEU A 378 -3.08 -26.72 5.57
N LYS A 379 -4.40 -26.72 5.79
CA LYS A 379 -5.09 -25.88 6.80
C LYS A 379 -4.56 -26.02 8.23
N PRO A 380 -4.20 -27.23 8.74
CA PRO A 380 -3.60 -27.37 10.07
C PRO A 380 -2.27 -26.63 10.23
N TYR A 381 -1.57 -26.41 9.11
CA TYR A 381 -0.29 -25.71 9.04
C TYR A 381 -0.44 -24.23 8.69
N PHE A 382 -1.67 -23.74 8.48
CA PHE A 382 -1.89 -22.31 8.34
C PHE A 382 -1.78 -21.65 9.71
N PRO A 383 -0.92 -20.64 9.89
CA PRO A 383 -0.91 -19.88 11.11
C PRO A 383 -2.29 -19.23 11.33
N THR A 384 -2.75 -19.23 12.57
CA THR A 384 -3.93 -18.43 12.94
C THR A 384 -3.55 -16.96 12.73
N ALA A 385 -4.39 -16.21 12.01
CA ALA A 385 -4.12 -14.83 11.54
C ALA A 385 -3.77 -13.81 12.65
N ALA A 386 -3.75 -14.22 13.92
CA ALA A 386 -3.32 -13.44 15.07
C ALA A 386 -1.84 -13.66 15.45
N LYS A 387 -1.09 -14.51 14.74
CA LYS A 387 0.23 -14.99 15.21
C LYS A 387 1.45 -14.60 14.39
N ASP A 388 1.34 -14.03 13.18
CA ASP A 388 2.51 -13.78 12.32
C ASP A 388 2.41 -12.51 11.45
N ASP A 389 3.53 -11.78 11.35
CA ASP A 389 3.70 -10.45 10.70
C ASP A 389 3.65 -10.44 9.15
N TRP A 390 3.45 -11.58 8.47
CA TRP A 390 3.37 -11.61 6.99
C TRP A 390 2.31 -12.59 6.48
N ALA A 391 1.20 -12.03 6.00
CA ALA A 391 0.18 -12.73 5.21
C ALA A 391 -0.10 -11.91 3.93
N PRO A 392 0.17 -12.44 2.72
CA PRO A 392 -0.24 -11.77 1.49
C PRO A 392 -1.74 -11.47 1.43
N ASP A 393 -2.07 -10.34 0.80
CA ASP A 393 -3.46 -9.94 0.55
C ASP A 393 -4.04 -10.82 -0.56
N LEU A 394 -4.76 -11.88 -0.18
CA LEU A 394 -5.37 -12.85 -1.10
C LEU A 394 -6.76 -12.44 -1.57
N ASP A 395 -7.22 -11.22 -1.28
CA ASP A 395 -8.62 -10.86 -1.53
C ASP A 395 -8.98 -10.90 -3.03
N ASP A 396 -8.06 -10.57 -3.93
CA ASP A 396 -8.28 -10.70 -5.37
C ASP A 396 -8.52 -12.16 -5.81
N LEU A 397 -8.04 -13.18 -5.08
CA LEU A 397 -8.29 -14.59 -5.45
C LEU A 397 -9.77 -14.98 -5.29
N ARG A 398 -10.56 -14.19 -4.57
CA ARG A 398 -12.00 -14.41 -4.40
C ARG A 398 -12.78 -14.28 -5.70
N ILE A 399 -12.21 -13.66 -6.74
CA ILE A 399 -12.85 -13.55 -8.06
C ILE A 399 -12.61 -14.81 -8.93
N TYR A 400 -11.70 -15.71 -8.54
CA TYR A 400 -11.33 -16.87 -9.35
C TYR A 400 -12.47 -17.84 -9.60
N PRO A 401 -13.35 -18.20 -8.62
CA PRO A 401 -14.51 -19.04 -8.90
C PRO A 401 -15.40 -18.45 -10.00
N PHE A 402 -15.60 -17.13 -9.96
CA PHE A 402 -16.32 -16.41 -11.00
C PHE A 402 -15.61 -16.56 -12.34
N LEU A 403 -14.36 -16.11 -12.47
CA LEU A 403 -13.58 -16.12 -13.72
C LEU A 403 -13.37 -17.52 -14.32
N LEU A 404 -13.30 -18.55 -13.48
CA LEU A 404 -13.20 -19.93 -13.91
C LEU A 404 -14.56 -20.53 -14.28
N GLY A 405 -15.66 -19.79 -14.19
CA GLY A 405 -16.98 -20.31 -14.55
C GLY A 405 -17.53 -21.33 -13.56
N LEU A 406 -17.06 -21.30 -12.30
CA LEU A 406 -17.46 -22.24 -11.25
C LEU A 406 -18.67 -21.74 -10.45
N GLU A 407 -19.05 -20.46 -10.62
CA GLU A 407 -20.28 -19.92 -10.05
C GLU A 407 -21.52 -20.33 -10.86
N PRO A 408 -22.70 -20.45 -10.21
CA PRO A 408 -23.96 -20.74 -10.91
C PRO A 408 -24.27 -19.70 -11.98
N GLN A 409 -25.03 -20.13 -12.99
CA GLN A 409 -25.60 -19.19 -13.94
C GLN A 409 -26.51 -18.19 -13.23
N HIS A 410 -26.50 -16.95 -13.70
CA HIS A 410 -27.40 -15.91 -13.22
C HIS A 410 -28.52 -15.67 -14.23
N ASP A 411 -29.69 -15.28 -13.71
CA ASP A 411 -30.79 -14.85 -14.54
C ASP A 411 -30.43 -13.56 -15.29
N CYS A 412 -30.84 -13.43 -16.55
CA CYS A 412 -30.67 -12.20 -17.35
C CYS A 412 -31.72 -11.14 -17.00
N TYR A 413 -32.07 -11.06 -15.73
CA TYR A 413 -32.85 -9.99 -15.11
C TYR A 413 -34.15 -9.66 -15.86
N GLY A 414 -34.85 -10.71 -16.30
CA GLY A 414 -36.15 -10.60 -16.95
C GLY A 414 -36.13 -10.10 -18.40
N THR A 415 -34.96 -10.03 -19.06
CA THR A 415 -34.91 -9.74 -20.51
C THR A 415 -35.27 -10.97 -21.34
N SER A 416 -35.92 -10.76 -22.48
CA SER A 416 -36.18 -11.80 -23.50
C SER A 416 -35.03 -11.94 -24.51
N LEU A 417 -34.00 -11.10 -24.41
CA LEU A 417 -32.93 -11.03 -25.39
C LEU A 417 -32.03 -12.27 -25.36
N ARG A 418 -31.53 -12.62 -26.54
CA ARG A 418 -30.61 -13.73 -26.79
C ARG A 418 -29.27 -13.21 -27.29
N LEU A 419 -28.21 -13.59 -26.59
CA LEU A 419 -26.84 -13.21 -26.92
C LEU A 419 -26.07 -14.43 -27.41
N PHE A 420 -25.42 -14.31 -28.55
CA PHE A 420 -24.43 -15.27 -29.01
C PHE A 420 -23.03 -14.74 -28.74
N VAL A 421 -22.15 -15.55 -28.17
CA VAL A 421 -20.77 -15.15 -27.90
C VAL A 421 -19.83 -15.95 -28.78
N TYR A 422 -19.05 -15.28 -29.63
CA TYR A 422 -18.07 -15.96 -30.48
C TYR A 422 -17.01 -16.70 -29.66
N LYS A 423 -16.60 -17.87 -30.18
CA LYS A 423 -15.52 -18.69 -29.64
C LYS A 423 -14.21 -18.30 -30.34
N LEU A 424 -13.47 -17.36 -29.75
CA LEU A 424 -12.21 -16.82 -30.28
C LEU A 424 -11.04 -17.19 -29.34
N PRO A 425 -10.67 -18.48 -29.23
CA PRO A 425 -9.74 -18.96 -28.21
C PRO A 425 -8.37 -18.30 -28.27
N GLU A 426 -7.90 -17.90 -29.46
CA GLU A 426 -6.64 -17.17 -29.63
C GLU A 426 -6.66 -15.75 -29.07
N LEU A 427 -7.84 -15.13 -28.94
CA LEU A 427 -8.02 -13.72 -28.52
C LEU A 427 -8.55 -13.57 -27.09
N THR A 428 -8.82 -14.70 -26.43
CA THR A 428 -9.43 -14.73 -25.11
C THR A 428 -8.65 -15.62 -24.13
N LYS A 429 -7.36 -15.90 -24.39
CA LYS A 429 -6.52 -16.73 -23.51
C LYS A 429 -6.28 -16.05 -22.16
N GLY A 430 -6.20 -16.85 -21.10
CA GLY A 430 -5.80 -16.44 -19.75
C GLY A 430 -6.66 -15.35 -19.11
N VAL A 431 -7.94 -15.60 -18.90
CA VAL A 431 -8.86 -14.66 -18.21
C VAL A 431 -8.36 -14.30 -16.81
N LEU A 432 -7.72 -15.24 -16.10
CA LEU A 432 -7.11 -14.99 -14.78
C LEU A 432 -5.92 -14.03 -14.87
N HIS A 433 -5.20 -14.00 -15.99
CA HIS A 433 -4.15 -13.02 -16.20
C HIS A 433 -4.71 -11.65 -16.58
N CYS A 434 -5.73 -11.63 -17.44
CA CYS A 434 -6.24 -10.43 -18.12
C CYS A 434 -7.21 -9.57 -17.29
N HIS A 435 -7.72 -10.06 -16.15
CA HIS A 435 -8.78 -9.35 -15.41
C HIS A 435 -8.30 -8.16 -14.55
N HIS A 436 -6.99 -7.95 -14.40
CA HIS A 436 -6.46 -6.93 -13.49
C HIS A 436 -6.36 -5.54 -14.12
N GLY A 437 -6.37 -4.53 -13.26
CA GLY A 437 -6.22 -3.12 -13.61
C GLY A 437 -7.42 -2.57 -14.35
N GLN A 438 -7.29 -1.34 -14.84
CA GLN A 438 -8.43 -0.59 -15.39
C GLN A 438 -9.02 -1.24 -16.67
N TRP A 439 -8.23 -2.11 -17.30
CA TRP A 439 -8.52 -2.80 -18.56
C TRP A 439 -9.20 -4.16 -18.39
N GLY A 440 -9.33 -4.64 -17.14
CA GLY A 440 -9.90 -5.96 -16.83
C GLY A 440 -11.29 -6.23 -17.40
N LEU A 441 -12.03 -5.18 -17.78
CA LEU A 441 -13.36 -5.29 -18.39
C LEU A 441 -13.41 -6.12 -19.67
N GLU A 442 -12.35 -6.08 -20.49
CA GLU A 442 -12.27 -6.88 -21.71
C GLU A 442 -12.37 -8.39 -21.42
N ALA A 443 -11.88 -8.80 -20.25
CA ALA A 443 -12.00 -10.16 -19.76
C ALA A 443 -13.30 -10.38 -18.96
N LEU A 444 -13.68 -9.40 -18.12
CA LEU A 444 -14.79 -9.54 -17.17
C LEU A 444 -16.16 -9.50 -17.84
N ILE A 445 -16.42 -8.56 -18.77
CA ILE A 445 -17.75 -8.42 -19.39
C ILE A 445 -18.11 -9.65 -20.22
N PRO A 446 -17.24 -10.14 -21.14
CA PRO A 446 -17.59 -11.34 -21.90
C PRO A 446 -17.69 -12.59 -21.05
N HIS A 447 -16.90 -12.68 -19.99
CA HIS A 447 -17.01 -13.80 -19.05
C HIS A 447 -18.34 -13.75 -18.28
N TRP A 448 -18.69 -12.57 -17.77
CA TRP A 448 -19.96 -12.32 -17.09
C TRP A 448 -21.14 -12.68 -18.00
N LEU A 449 -21.20 -12.16 -19.23
CA LEU A 449 -22.27 -12.46 -20.19
C LEU A 449 -22.43 -13.95 -20.50
N ARG A 450 -21.33 -14.72 -20.57
CA ARG A 450 -21.36 -16.18 -20.81
C ARG A 450 -21.98 -16.98 -19.67
N GLN A 451 -22.05 -16.43 -18.46
CA GLN A 451 -22.69 -17.08 -17.32
C GLN A 451 -24.18 -16.70 -17.18
N GLY A 452 -24.72 -15.88 -18.09
CA GLY A 452 -26.13 -15.47 -18.06
C GLY A 452 -27.07 -16.45 -18.77
N SER A 453 -28.32 -16.53 -18.31
CA SER A 453 -29.39 -17.36 -18.91
C SER A 453 -29.84 -16.92 -20.33
N CYS A 454 -29.43 -15.74 -20.77
CA CYS A 454 -29.72 -15.14 -22.09
C CYS A 454 -28.75 -15.60 -23.18
N LEU A 455 -27.73 -16.40 -22.85
CA LEU A 455 -26.84 -16.97 -23.85
C LEU A 455 -27.61 -17.96 -24.74
N THR A 456 -27.38 -17.89 -26.05
CA THR A 456 -27.81 -18.90 -27.02
C THR A 456 -26.58 -19.55 -27.66
N GLU A 457 -26.63 -20.87 -27.83
CA GLU A 457 -25.65 -21.61 -28.66
C GLU A 457 -26.05 -21.60 -30.14
N ASP A 458 -27.32 -21.31 -30.43
CA ASP A 458 -27.86 -21.18 -31.78
C ASP A 458 -27.71 -19.71 -32.25
N PRO A 459 -26.83 -19.43 -33.22
CA PRO A 459 -26.62 -18.09 -33.74
C PRO A 459 -27.84 -17.53 -34.50
N ASP A 460 -28.76 -18.37 -34.97
CA ASP A 460 -29.96 -17.91 -35.67
C ASP A 460 -31.04 -17.40 -34.69
N GLN A 461 -30.93 -17.74 -33.40
CA GLN A 461 -31.77 -17.20 -32.34
C GLN A 461 -31.18 -15.97 -31.65
N ALA A 462 -29.99 -15.53 -32.07
CA ALA A 462 -29.29 -14.43 -31.43
C ALA A 462 -29.85 -13.08 -31.90
N ASP A 463 -30.16 -12.20 -30.94
CA ASP A 463 -30.44 -10.80 -31.22
C ASP A 463 -29.13 -10.02 -31.42
N PHE A 464 -28.07 -10.43 -30.70
CA PHE A 464 -26.77 -9.75 -30.72
C PHE A 464 -25.61 -10.73 -30.61
N PHE A 465 -24.50 -10.36 -31.25
CA PHE A 465 -23.27 -11.13 -31.31
C PHE A 465 -22.15 -10.43 -30.52
N LEU A 466 -21.77 -10.98 -29.38
CA LEU A 466 -20.62 -10.50 -28.64
C LEU A 466 -19.32 -11.02 -29.27
N VAL A 467 -18.42 -10.09 -29.58
CA VAL A 467 -17.07 -10.36 -30.06
C VAL A 467 -16.08 -10.15 -28.91
N PRO A 468 -15.70 -11.22 -28.19
CA PRO A 468 -14.80 -11.10 -27.05
C PRO A 468 -13.35 -10.89 -27.54
N TRP A 469 -12.72 -9.81 -27.10
CA TRP A 469 -11.37 -9.48 -27.52
C TRP A 469 -10.58 -8.83 -26.38
N HIS A 470 -9.50 -9.49 -25.92
CA HIS A 470 -8.64 -8.99 -24.84
C HIS A 470 -7.46 -8.15 -25.38
N THR A 471 -7.76 -7.09 -26.13
CA THR A 471 -6.76 -6.25 -26.82
C THR A 471 -5.63 -5.75 -25.90
N TRP A 472 -5.97 -5.36 -24.67
CA TRP A 472 -4.99 -4.86 -23.73
C TRP A 472 -4.14 -5.98 -23.12
N CYS A 473 -4.74 -7.15 -22.88
CA CYS A 473 -4.04 -8.29 -22.33
C CYS A 473 -2.95 -8.79 -23.29
N ASP A 474 -3.26 -8.85 -24.59
CA ASP A 474 -2.27 -9.16 -25.63
C ASP A 474 -1.06 -8.23 -25.52
N ARG A 475 -1.30 -6.92 -25.37
CA ARG A 475 -0.22 -5.93 -25.18
C ARG A 475 0.62 -6.21 -23.94
N MET A 476 -0.01 -6.50 -22.80
CA MET A 476 0.70 -6.79 -21.54
C MET A 476 1.60 -8.01 -21.67
N ILE A 477 1.14 -9.04 -22.38
CA ILE A 477 1.83 -10.32 -22.51
C ILE A 477 2.96 -10.25 -23.52
N TYR A 478 2.72 -9.65 -24.68
CA TYR A 478 3.71 -9.64 -25.75
C TYR A 478 4.80 -8.57 -25.57
N LYS A 479 4.75 -7.74 -24.50
CA LYS A 479 5.67 -6.60 -24.21
C LYS A 479 6.23 -6.03 -25.51
N MET A 480 5.33 -5.60 -26.38
CA MET A 480 5.74 -5.29 -27.74
C MET A 480 6.62 -4.04 -27.71
N ASN A 481 7.94 -4.24 -27.82
CA ASN A 481 8.91 -3.25 -28.30
C ASN A 481 8.61 -2.82 -29.76
N GLN A 482 7.50 -3.29 -30.33
CA GLN A 482 7.03 -2.97 -31.66
C GLN A 482 6.44 -1.56 -31.70
N THR A 483 6.64 -0.92 -32.84
CA THR A 483 6.05 0.37 -33.15
C THR A 483 4.52 0.22 -33.24
N ARG A 484 3.78 1.30 -32.96
CA ARG A 484 2.31 1.32 -33.10
C ARG A 484 1.83 0.72 -34.44
N ARG A 485 2.54 0.98 -35.54
CA ARG A 485 2.17 0.52 -36.89
C ARG A 485 2.13 -1.00 -37.00
N GLU A 486 3.06 -1.68 -36.36
CA GLU A 486 3.13 -3.15 -36.38
C GLU A 486 1.95 -3.75 -35.60
N VAL A 487 1.60 -3.17 -34.46
CA VAL A 487 0.42 -3.56 -33.67
C VAL A 487 -0.88 -3.29 -34.42
N SER A 488 -1.04 -2.10 -35.03
CA SER A 488 -2.21 -1.78 -35.85
C SER A 488 -2.34 -2.75 -37.03
N ALA A 489 -1.23 -3.16 -37.67
CA ALA A 489 -1.28 -4.06 -38.83
C ALA A 489 -1.81 -5.44 -38.47
N VAL A 490 -1.46 -6.00 -37.30
CA VAL A 490 -2.02 -7.27 -36.82
C VAL A 490 -3.53 -7.15 -36.63
N TYR A 491 -3.99 -6.09 -35.98
CA TYR A 491 -5.42 -5.87 -35.76
C TYR A 491 -6.20 -5.60 -37.05
N ILE A 492 -5.62 -4.88 -38.00
CA ILE A 492 -6.17 -4.68 -39.33
C ILE A 492 -6.29 -6.00 -40.08
N ASP A 493 -5.24 -6.82 -40.11
CA ASP A 493 -5.26 -8.12 -40.79
C ASP A 493 -6.35 -9.03 -40.22
N MET A 494 -6.45 -9.07 -38.89
CA MET A 494 -7.50 -9.80 -38.21
C MET A 494 -8.90 -9.32 -38.62
N ILE A 495 -9.15 -8.01 -38.60
CA ILE A 495 -10.47 -7.48 -38.99
C ILE A 495 -10.74 -7.64 -40.49
N LYS A 496 -9.71 -7.62 -41.34
CA LYS A 496 -9.86 -7.95 -42.76
C LYS A 496 -10.33 -9.40 -42.96
N ARG A 497 -10.00 -10.29 -42.02
CA ARG A 497 -10.46 -11.68 -41.97
C ARG A 497 -11.73 -11.86 -41.12
N LYS A 498 -12.46 -10.79 -40.82
CA LYS A 498 -13.65 -10.86 -39.97
C LYS A 498 -14.72 -11.80 -40.50
N ASP A 499 -14.91 -11.92 -41.81
CA ASP A 499 -15.92 -12.83 -42.37
C ASP A 499 -15.56 -14.31 -42.12
N ASP A 500 -14.27 -14.65 -42.06
CA ASP A 500 -13.80 -15.99 -41.69
C ASP A 500 -13.93 -16.24 -40.19
N MET A 501 -13.58 -15.24 -39.37
CA MET A 501 -13.55 -15.37 -37.91
C MET A 501 -14.91 -15.17 -37.25
N LEU A 502 -15.81 -14.44 -37.90
CA LEU A 502 -17.14 -14.08 -37.44
C LEU A 502 -18.18 -14.46 -38.53
N PRO A 503 -18.51 -15.76 -38.70
CA PRO A 503 -19.32 -16.25 -39.83
C PRO A 503 -20.76 -15.70 -39.95
N HIS A 504 -21.19 -14.82 -39.04
CA HIS A 504 -22.50 -14.16 -39.05
C HIS A 504 -22.40 -12.64 -39.20
N TRP A 505 -21.20 -12.09 -39.31
CA TRP A 505 -20.96 -10.66 -39.50
C TRP A 505 -21.73 -10.10 -40.70
N SER A 506 -21.52 -10.72 -41.85
CA SER A 506 -22.08 -10.27 -43.14
C SER A 506 -23.62 -10.33 -43.20
N LYS A 507 -24.31 -10.98 -42.25
CA LYS A 507 -25.79 -11.04 -42.23
C LYS A 507 -26.40 -9.65 -42.02
N ASN A 508 -25.82 -8.88 -41.10
CA ASN A 508 -26.29 -7.58 -40.69
C ASN A 508 -25.17 -6.53 -40.77
N ASP A 509 -24.14 -6.77 -41.58
CA ASP A 509 -22.96 -5.89 -41.75
C ASP A 509 -22.35 -5.40 -40.42
N GLY A 510 -22.40 -6.25 -39.40
CA GLY A 510 -21.86 -5.95 -38.06
C GLY A 510 -22.71 -5.06 -37.16
N TYR A 511 -23.92 -4.65 -37.54
CA TYR A 511 -24.79 -3.78 -36.72
C TYR A 511 -25.21 -4.43 -35.38
N ASP A 512 -25.33 -5.75 -35.37
CA ASP A 512 -25.66 -6.59 -34.21
C ASP A 512 -24.42 -7.10 -33.46
N HIS A 513 -23.21 -6.71 -33.89
CA HIS A 513 -21.95 -7.10 -33.26
C HIS A 513 -21.52 -6.10 -32.19
N VAL A 514 -21.27 -6.61 -30.99
CA VAL A 514 -20.85 -5.84 -29.82
C VAL A 514 -19.40 -6.17 -29.49
N PHE A 515 -18.56 -5.13 -29.43
CA PHE A 515 -17.16 -5.23 -29.00
C PHE A 515 -16.98 -4.59 -27.63
N VAL A 516 -16.04 -5.12 -26.85
CA VAL A 516 -15.63 -4.53 -25.58
C VAL A 516 -14.21 -4.00 -25.75
N PHE A 517 -14.03 -2.69 -25.67
CA PHE A 517 -12.72 -2.05 -25.70
C PHE A 517 -12.50 -1.24 -24.42
N SER A 518 -11.49 -1.62 -23.66
CA SER A 518 -11.08 -0.85 -22.49
C SER A 518 -10.02 0.18 -22.89
N ASP A 519 -10.17 1.41 -22.39
CA ASP A 519 -9.18 2.50 -22.41
C ASP A 519 -8.24 2.50 -23.65
N GLN A 520 -6.93 2.37 -23.44
CA GLN A 520 -5.89 2.53 -24.46
C GLN A 520 -5.93 1.44 -25.55
N GLY A 521 -6.74 0.38 -25.45
CA GLY A 521 -6.83 -0.67 -26.48
C GLY A 521 -7.07 -0.06 -27.88
N MET A 522 -7.96 0.94 -27.92
CA MET A 522 -8.29 1.71 -29.13
C MET A 522 -7.15 2.63 -29.60
N ASN A 523 -6.26 3.07 -28.71
CA ASN A 523 -5.14 3.97 -29.04
C ASN A 523 -4.07 3.32 -29.92
N PHE A 524 -3.96 1.99 -29.88
CA PHE A 524 -3.03 1.24 -30.72
C PHE A 524 -3.57 0.98 -32.11
N PHE A 525 -4.86 1.20 -32.34
CA PHE A 525 -5.51 0.98 -33.62
C PHE A 525 -6.64 1.99 -33.85
N PRO A 526 -6.36 3.30 -33.91
CA PRO A 526 -7.41 4.33 -33.96
C PRO A 526 -8.23 4.32 -35.27
N GLU A 527 -7.74 3.67 -36.32
CA GLU A 527 -8.43 3.48 -37.60
C GLU A 527 -9.47 2.35 -37.55
N TRP A 528 -9.71 1.73 -36.38
CA TRP A 528 -10.61 0.59 -36.22
C TRP A 528 -12.02 0.82 -36.78
N ARG A 529 -12.56 2.04 -36.63
CA ARG A 529 -13.89 2.39 -37.16
C ARG A 529 -13.98 2.36 -38.67
N ASP A 530 -12.87 2.53 -39.36
CA ASP A 530 -12.87 2.47 -40.82
C ASP A 530 -13.16 1.04 -41.31
N TYR A 531 -12.95 0.03 -40.47
CA TYR A 531 -13.13 -1.37 -40.80
C TYR A 531 -14.39 -2.01 -40.22
N ILE A 532 -14.86 -1.54 -39.06
CA ILE A 532 -16.08 -2.01 -38.38
C ILE A 532 -16.99 -0.83 -38.00
N PRO A 533 -17.43 -0.01 -38.98
CA PRO A 533 -18.12 1.25 -38.73
C PRO A 533 -19.51 1.08 -38.13
N HIS A 534 -20.16 -0.08 -38.32
CA HIS A 534 -21.56 -0.31 -37.96
C HIS A 534 -21.75 -0.93 -36.57
N SER A 535 -20.74 -1.63 -36.06
CA SER A 535 -20.79 -2.30 -34.76
C SER A 535 -20.96 -1.40 -33.56
N MET A 536 -21.38 -2.00 -32.45
CA MET A 536 -21.57 -1.35 -31.16
C MET A 536 -20.34 -1.56 -30.28
N PHE A 537 -19.99 -0.54 -29.50
CA PHE A 537 -18.81 -0.58 -28.64
C PHE A 537 -19.18 -0.30 -27.19
N ILE A 538 -18.80 -1.23 -26.31
CA ILE A 538 -18.74 -1.02 -24.87
C ILE A 538 -17.35 -0.49 -24.55
N VAL A 539 -17.27 0.76 -24.10
CA VAL A 539 -16.02 1.48 -23.86
C VAL A 539 -15.96 2.06 -22.45
N THR A 540 -14.75 2.28 -21.93
CA THR A 540 -14.56 3.04 -20.67
C THR A 540 -14.43 4.55 -20.91
N GLU A 541 -14.19 4.94 -22.16
CA GLU A 541 -13.94 6.31 -22.57
C GLU A 541 -14.57 6.59 -23.94
N ALA A 542 -15.31 7.70 -24.04
CA ALA A 542 -15.86 8.18 -25.31
C ALA A 542 -14.86 9.03 -26.12
N LEU A 543 -13.96 9.77 -25.45
CA LEU A 543 -13.03 10.71 -26.10
C LEU A 543 -11.58 10.22 -26.00
N THR A 544 -11.30 9.18 -26.76
CA THR A 544 -10.00 8.54 -26.81
C THR A 544 -8.94 9.42 -27.51
N PRO A 545 -7.77 9.68 -26.90
CA PRO A 545 -6.74 10.52 -27.49
C PRO A 545 -6.27 9.97 -28.84
N ARG A 546 -6.05 10.84 -29.83
CA ARG A 546 -5.62 10.45 -31.21
C ARG A 546 -6.69 9.72 -32.03
N CYS A 547 -7.89 9.58 -31.49
CA CYS A 547 -9.06 9.14 -32.21
C CYS A 547 -9.85 10.36 -32.71
N GLY A 548 -10.33 10.34 -33.94
CA GLY A 548 -11.13 11.42 -34.52
C GLY A 548 -12.52 11.53 -33.89
N PRO A 549 -13.31 12.56 -34.25
CA PRO A 549 -14.67 12.77 -33.72
C PRO A 549 -15.63 11.60 -33.99
N SER A 550 -15.35 10.79 -35.01
CA SER A 550 -16.14 9.60 -35.37
C SER A 550 -15.97 8.42 -34.41
N CYS A 551 -14.98 8.48 -33.51
CA CYS A 551 -14.55 7.36 -32.65
C CYS A 551 -15.49 6.95 -31.54
N PHE A 552 -16.54 7.72 -31.29
CA PHE A 552 -17.64 7.37 -30.39
C PHE A 552 -18.94 7.88 -30.97
N ASN A 553 -19.94 7.01 -31.05
CA ASN A 553 -21.28 7.34 -31.50
C ASN A 553 -22.27 7.06 -30.36
N ALA A 554 -22.73 8.12 -29.70
CA ALA A 554 -23.64 8.03 -28.55
C ALA A 554 -24.98 7.34 -28.85
N TRP A 555 -25.34 7.14 -30.12
CA TRP A 555 -26.56 6.41 -30.50
C TRP A 555 -26.45 4.89 -30.38
N LYS A 556 -25.22 4.35 -30.39
CA LYS A 556 -24.98 2.91 -30.44
C LYS A 556 -23.81 2.41 -29.59
N ASP A 557 -23.00 3.32 -29.07
CA ASP A 557 -21.84 3.01 -28.24
C ASP A 557 -22.12 3.42 -26.79
N PHE A 558 -21.54 2.68 -25.85
CA PHE A 558 -21.87 2.77 -24.43
C PHE A 558 -20.62 2.99 -23.61
N VAL A 559 -20.67 4.02 -22.75
CA VAL A 559 -19.64 4.22 -21.74
C VAL A 559 -20.02 3.45 -20.48
N VAL A 560 -19.16 2.53 -20.07
CA VAL A 560 -19.29 1.73 -18.84
C VAL A 560 -18.18 2.07 -17.83
N PRO A 561 -18.39 1.80 -16.54
CA PRO A 561 -17.36 2.00 -15.52
C PRO A 561 -16.11 1.17 -15.79
N GLY A 562 -14.93 1.77 -15.64
CA GLY A 562 -13.62 1.11 -15.64
C GLY A 562 -13.50 0.04 -14.55
N HIS A 563 -12.69 -1.00 -14.79
CA HIS A 563 -12.46 -2.00 -13.75
C HIS A 563 -11.62 -1.42 -12.60
N THR A 564 -11.96 -1.80 -11.38
CA THR A 564 -11.20 -1.54 -10.15
C THR A 564 -11.00 -2.87 -9.47
N ASP A 565 -9.74 -3.25 -9.21
CA ASP A 565 -9.41 -4.56 -8.66
C ASP A 565 -10.13 -4.83 -7.34
N TYR A 566 -10.38 -6.12 -7.06
CA TYR A 566 -11.16 -6.57 -5.92
C TYR A 566 -10.52 -6.10 -4.58
N PHE A 567 -9.20 -6.17 -4.46
CA PHE A 567 -8.46 -5.72 -3.29
C PHE A 567 -8.60 -4.20 -3.07
N ARG A 568 -8.57 -3.40 -4.15
CA ARG A 568 -8.67 -1.93 -4.06
C ARG A 568 -10.02 -1.51 -3.52
N TYR A 569 -11.12 -2.07 -4.05
CA TYR A 569 -12.44 -1.70 -3.53
C TYR A 569 -12.60 -2.11 -2.06
N ARG A 570 -12.06 -3.28 -1.67
CA ARG A 570 -12.13 -3.75 -0.28
C ARG A 570 -11.37 -2.85 0.67
N ARG A 571 -10.16 -2.45 0.30
CA ARG A 571 -9.38 -1.45 1.05
C ARG A 571 -10.15 -0.13 1.18
N MET A 572 -10.69 0.40 0.08
CA MET A 572 -11.49 1.63 0.13
C MET A 572 -12.73 1.49 1.03
N ALA A 573 -13.40 0.33 1.00
CA ALA A 573 -14.54 0.07 1.87
C ALA A 573 -14.16 -0.04 3.35
N GLN A 574 -12.96 -0.53 3.67
CA GLN A 574 -12.44 -0.60 5.05
C GLN A 574 -12.19 0.79 5.64
N PHE A 575 -11.67 1.72 4.82
CA PHE A 575 -11.34 3.08 5.27
C PHE A 575 -12.47 4.11 5.08
N ASN A 576 -13.61 3.68 4.55
CA ASN A 576 -14.78 4.53 4.33
C ASN A 576 -15.39 5.01 5.66
N LEU A 577 -15.08 6.26 6.07
CA LEU A 577 -15.60 6.82 7.32
C LEU A 577 -17.04 7.33 7.18
N PRO A 578 -17.87 7.21 8.24
CA PRO A 578 -19.16 7.89 8.35
C PRO A 578 -19.01 9.39 8.12
N SER A 579 -20.06 10.05 7.63
CA SER A 579 -19.99 11.46 7.24
C SER A 579 -19.60 12.39 8.38
N GLU A 580 -19.97 12.06 9.62
CA GLU A 580 -19.69 12.82 10.83
C GLU A 580 -18.22 12.71 11.29
N GLN A 581 -17.49 11.70 10.79
CA GLN A 581 -16.10 11.43 11.14
C GLN A 581 -15.12 11.86 10.04
N ARG A 582 -15.63 12.42 8.93
CA ARG A 582 -14.79 12.91 7.83
C ARG A 582 -14.23 14.27 8.18
N THR A 583 -12.91 14.37 8.20
CA THR A 583 -12.19 15.58 8.59
C THR A 583 -11.73 16.41 7.39
N LEU A 584 -11.71 15.82 6.20
CA LEU A 584 -11.28 16.50 4.98
C LEU A 584 -12.50 16.95 4.16
N LEU A 585 -12.45 18.20 3.69
CA LEU A 585 -13.37 18.73 2.70
C LEU A 585 -13.20 17.98 1.37
N PHE A 586 -11.99 17.99 0.81
CA PHE A 586 -11.68 17.24 -0.41
C PHE A 586 -10.24 16.75 -0.49
N ASN A 587 -10.00 15.76 -1.35
CA ASN A 587 -8.66 15.29 -1.67
C ASN A 587 -8.40 15.08 -3.17
N PHE A 588 -7.11 15.05 -3.53
CA PHE A 588 -6.60 14.51 -4.78
C PHE A 588 -5.13 14.08 -4.63
N HIS A 589 -4.86 12.79 -4.80
CA HIS A 589 -3.49 12.28 -4.82
C HIS A 589 -3.23 11.48 -6.09
N GLY A 590 -2.19 11.83 -6.86
CA GLY A 590 -1.91 11.14 -8.12
C GLY A 590 -0.64 11.60 -8.81
N ARG A 591 -0.42 11.13 -10.06
CA ARG A 591 0.75 11.51 -10.85
C ARG A 591 0.75 13.02 -11.14
N HIS A 592 1.81 13.70 -10.71
CA HIS A 592 2.06 15.12 -11.01
C HIS A 592 2.48 15.31 -12.49
N PRO A 593 2.04 16.38 -13.18
CA PRO A 593 2.38 16.65 -14.59
C PRO A 593 3.90 16.69 -14.87
N GLY A 594 4.69 17.16 -13.92
CA GLY A 594 6.15 17.26 -14.03
C GLY A 594 6.92 15.93 -13.91
N LEU A 595 6.28 14.84 -13.48
CA LEU A 595 6.94 13.54 -13.25
C LEU A 595 6.81 12.56 -14.43
N ASN A 596 5.97 12.85 -15.43
CA ASN A 596 5.74 11.95 -16.56
C ASN A 596 5.31 12.73 -17.82
N ASP A 597 5.99 12.50 -18.94
CA ASP A 597 5.72 13.14 -20.23
C ASP A 597 4.27 12.99 -20.70
N LEU A 598 3.61 11.88 -20.33
CA LEU A 598 2.21 11.62 -20.67
C LEU A 598 1.23 12.60 -20.01
N TYR A 599 1.61 13.20 -18.88
CA TYR A 599 0.79 14.14 -18.12
C TYR A 599 1.22 15.60 -18.30
N LYS A 600 2.28 15.88 -19.08
CA LYS A 600 2.76 17.26 -19.31
C LYS A 600 1.71 18.21 -19.88
N LYS A 601 0.75 17.68 -20.65
CA LYS A 601 -0.37 18.46 -21.23
C LYS A 601 -1.56 18.62 -20.29
N ASN A 602 -1.53 17.95 -19.14
CA ASN A 602 -2.61 17.95 -18.17
C ASN A 602 -2.36 19.03 -17.12
N PHE A 603 -2.72 20.27 -17.46
CA PHE A 603 -2.53 21.42 -16.59
C PHE A 603 -3.39 21.33 -15.31
N VAL A 604 -4.59 20.73 -15.38
CA VAL A 604 -5.54 20.73 -14.25
C VAL A 604 -4.98 20.06 -12.99
N ARG A 605 -4.22 18.96 -13.14
CA ARG A 605 -3.56 18.28 -12.01
C ARG A 605 -2.52 19.17 -11.33
N GLY A 606 -1.77 19.94 -12.13
CA GLY A 606 -0.79 20.91 -11.62
C GLY A 606 -1.48 22.07 -10.91
N ASN A 607 -2.59 22.57 -11.46
CA ASN A 607 -3.38 23.64 -10.87
C ASN A 607 -4.01 23.23 -9.53
N ILE A 608 -4.57 22.02 -9.41
CA ILE A 608 -5.11 21.50 -8.14
C ILE A 608 -4.08 21.59 -7.02
N ILE A 609 -2.86 21.10 -7.27
CA ILE A 609 -1.80 21.09 -6.28
C ILE A 609 -1.32 22.53 -6.02
N LYS A 610 -1.09 23.32 -7.07
CA LYS A 610 -0.65 24.71 -6.94
C LYS A 610 -1.62 25.59 -6.15
N VAL A 611 -2.92 25.40 -6.34
CA VAL A 611 -3.97 26.27 -5.77
C VAL A 611 -4.40 25.82 -4.38
N PHE A 612 -4.46 24.50 -4.13
CA PHE A 612 -5.08 23.98 -2.91
C PHE A 612 -4.11 23.36 -1.88
N ASP A 613 -2.82 23.21 -2.21
CA ASP A 613 -1.84 22.71 -1.25
C ASP A 613 -1.73 23.65 -0.03
N GLY A 614 -1.73 23.07 1.17
CA GLY A 614 -1.72 23.81 2.44
C GLY A 614 -3.06 24.41 2.91
N LEU A 615 -4.15 24.26 2.17
CA LEU A 615 -5.47 24.72 2.63
C LEU A 615 -6.07 23.82 3.72
N GLU A 616 -6.80 24.44 4.66
CA GLU A 616 -7.50 23.72 5.73
C GLU A 616 -8.54 22.75 5.16
N GLY A 617 -8.56 21.54 5.69
CA GLY A 617 -9.48 20.48 5.25
C GLY A 617 -9.14 19.90 3.88
N VAL A 618 -8.00 20.23 3.28
CA VAL A 618 -7.61 19.75 1.94
C VAL A 618 -6.40 18.83 2.02
N SER A 619 -6.43 17.76 1.22
CA SER A 619 -5.28 16.87 1.02
C SER A 619 -5.02 16.66 -0.46
N VAL A 620 -4.05 17.40 -1.02
CA VAL A 620 -3.67 17.27 -2.44
C VAL A 620 -2.19 16.95 -2.59
N GLY A 621 -1.81 16.18 -3.61
CA GLY A 621 -0.40 15.94 -3.89
C GLY A 621 -0.09 14.76 -4.81
N GLY A 622 1.15 14.29 -4.67
CA GLY A 622 1.65 13.10 -5.36
C GLY A 622 1.12 11.78 -4.77
N PHE A 623 1.81 10.69 -5.10
CA PHE A 623 1.55 9.38 -4.48
C PHE A 623 1.76 9.45 -2.96
N THR A 624 0.91 8.72 -2.24
CA THR A 624 0.90 8.68 -0.78
C THR A 624 0.51 7.28 -0.31
N ASP A 625 1.07 6.84 0.81
CA ASP A 625 0.86 5.48 1.33
C ASP A 625 -0.51 5.33 2.03
N ASP A 626 -1.07 6.43 2.56
CA ASP A 626 -2.40 6.50 3.20
C ASP A 626 -3.48 7.01 2.23
N TYR A 627 -3.37 6.62 0.95
CA TYR A 627 -4.25 7.07 -0.13
C TYR A 627 -5.73 6.77 0.16
N PHE A 628 -6.05 5.53 0.53
CA PHE A 628 -7.44 5.11 0.75
C PHE A 628 -8.03 5.71 2.02
N GLU A 629 -7.21 5.92 3.05
CA GLU A 629 -7.54 6.61 4.30
C GLU A 629 -7.93 8.06 4.03
N ARG A 630 -7.13 8.79 3.25
CA ARG A 630 -7.43 10.18 2.86
C ARG A 630 -8.73 10.27 2.07
N MET A 631 -8.95 9.36 1.13
CA MET A 631 -10.22 9.30 0.39
C MET A 631 -11.41 9.02 1.32
N GLY A 632 -11.25 8.06 2.22
CA GLY A 632 -12.26 7.68 3.21
C GLY A 632 -12.58 8.77 4.23
N ALA A 633 -11.61 9.64 4.54
CA ALA A 633 -11.76 10.80 5.41
C ALA A 633 -12.30 12.07 4.71
N SER A 634 -12.49 12.05 3.38
CA SER A 634 -12.88 13.23 2.60
C SER A 634 -14.36 13.28 2.24
N HIS A 635 -15.00 14.44 2.31
CA HIS A 635 -16.38 14.60 1.82
C HIS A 635 -16.47 14.52 0.30
N PHE A 636 -15.53 15.16 -0.39
CA PHE A 636 -15.42 15.18 -1.84
C PHE A 636 -14.09 14.57 -2.30
N CYS A 637 -14.05 14.01 -3.52
CA CYS A 637 -12.81 13.57 -4.16
C CYS A 637 -12.71 14.22 -5.52
N LEU A 638 -11.60 14.91 -5.81
CA LEU A 638 -11.40 15.52 -7.11
C LEU A 638 -11.00 14.45 -8.14
N VAL A 639 -11.64 14.53 -9.29
CA VAL A 639 -11.48 13.62 -10.42
C VAL A 639 -10.99 14.43 -11.62
N PRO A 640 -9.71 14.87 -11.63
CA PRO A 640 -9.14 15.55 -12.79
C PRO A 640 -8.95 14.60 -13.95
N MET A 641 -8.94 15.18 -15.14
CA MET A 641 -8.56 14.51 -16.39
C MET A 641 -7.33 13.61 -16.19
N GLY A 642 -7.29 12.47 -16.88
CA GLY A 642 -6.17 11.52 -16.88
C GLY A 642 -5.14 11.80 -17.97
N THR A 643 -4.54 10.75 -18.52
CA THR A 643 -3.88 10.80 -19.85
C THR A 643 -4.87 11.06 -20.98
N SER A 644 -6.16 10.88 -20.68
CA SER A 644 -7.29 11.10 -21.54
C SER A 644 -8.46 11.68 -20.71
N SER A 645 -9.66 11.79 -21.30
CA SER A 645 -10.81 12.46 -20.67
C SER A 645 -11.29 11.80 -19.37
N TRP A 646 -11.01 10.51 -19.16
CA TRP A 646 -11.47 9.72 -18.01
C TRP A 646 -10.34 9.35 -17.03
N THR A 647 -10.71 8.80 -15.86
CA THR A 647 -9.78 8.22 -14.88
C THR A 647 -10.51 7.29 -13.90
N ASN A 648 -9.82 6.26 -13.39
CA ASN A 648 -10.35 5.42 -12.30
C ASN A 648 -10.63 6.18 -11.00
N HIS A 649 -10.08 7.39 -10.80
CA HIS A 649 -10.41 8.19 -9.61
C HIS A 649 -11.93 8.40 -9.44
N LEU A 650 -12.69 8.42 -10.56
CA LEU A 650 -14.14 8.49 -10.49
C LEU A 650 -14.72 7.32 -9.69
N TYR A 651 -14.29 6.10 -10.00
CA TYR A 651 -14.77 4.88 -9.38
C TYR A 651 -14.23 4.73 -7.96
N GLU A 652 -12.95 5.05 -7.75
CA GLU A 652 -12.34 5.06 -6.43
C GLU A 652 -13.08 6.03 -5.49
N ALA A 653 -13.54 7.18 -5.99
CA ALA A 653 -14.33 8.12 -5.20
C ALA A 653 -15.64 7.48 -4.68
N PHE A 654 -16.38 6.78 -5.55
CA PHE A 654 -17.57 6.04 -5.15
C PHE A 654 -17.27 4.99 -4.08
N PHE A 655 -16.19 4.24 -4.25
CA PHE A 655 -15.80 3.20 -3.32
C PHE A 655 -15.25 3.75 -1.99
N ALA A 656 -14.70 4.96 -1.97
CA ALA A 656 -14.31 5.64 -0.74
C ALA A 656 -15.49 6.35 -0.04
N GLY A 657 -16.66 6.42 -0.68
CA GLY A 657 -17.85 7.09 -0.15
C GLY A 657 -17.77 8.63 -0.19
N CYS A 658 -16.87 9.19 -0.99
CA CYS A 658 -16.80 10.62 -1.25
C CYS A 658 -17.65 10.99 -2.48
N ILE A 659 -18.09 12.24 -2.53
CA ILE A 659 -18.79 12.80 -3.69
C ILE A 659 -17.74 13.15 -4.76
N PRO A 660 -17.83 12.60 -5.98
CA PRO A 660 -16.88 12.91 -7.04
C PRO A 660 -17.06 14.34 -7.57
N VAL A 661 -15.94 15.06 -7.71
CA VAL A 661 -15.86 16.38 -8.34
C VAL A 661 -15.10 16.23 -9.66
N ILE A 662 -15.83 16.17 -10.77
CA ILE A 662 -15.32 15.90 -12.10
C ILE A 662 -14.72 17.18 -12.68
N LEU A 663 -13.40 17.14 -12.89
CA LEU A 663 -12.57 18.21 -13.44
C LEU A 663 -12.00 17.78 -14.80
N SER A 664 -12.92 17.46 -15.72
CA SER A 664 -12.63 17.04 -17.09
C SER A 664 -13.85 17.35 -17.96
N ASP A 665 -13.73 18.40 -18.78
CA ASP A 665 -14.87 18.95 -19.52
C ASP A 665 -15.42 17.95 -20.54
N GLY A 666 -14.51 17.27 -21.25
CA GLY A 666 -14.82 16.24 -22.24
C GLY A 666 -15.22 14.88 -21.66
N PHE A 667 -15.21 14.69 -20.34
CA PHE A 667 -15.54 13.39 -19.77
C PHE A 667 -17.02 13.07 -19.94
N LYS A 668 -17.29 12.02 -20.72
CA LYS A 668 -18.57 11.30 -20.77
C LYS A 668 -18.62 10.27 -19.65
N VAL A 669 -19.46 10.53 -18.66
CA VAL A 669 -19.60 9.67 -17.49
C VAL A 669 -20.34 8.37 -17.83
N PRO A 670 -20.04 7.24 -17.16
CA PRO A 670 -20.71 5.98 -17.46
C PRO A 670 -22.21 6.02 -17.25
N PHE A 671 -22.93 5.34 -18.13
CA PHE A 671 -24.40 5.27 -18.07
C PHE A 671 -25.06 6.65 -17.96
N GLU A 672 -24.49 7.69 -18.61
CA GLU A 672 -24.99 9.09 -18.58
C GLU A 672 -26.50 9.17 -18.86
N SER A 673 -27.01 8.35 -19.78
CA SER A 673 -28.44 8.31 -20.14
C SER A 673 -29.37 7.69 -19.07
N PHE A 674 -28.82 7.01 -18.06
CA PHE A 674 -29.59 6.24 -17.08
C PHE A 674 -29.39 6.72 -15.64
N LEU A 675 -28.30 7.43 -15.38
CA LEU A 675 -27.95 7.93 -14.06
C LEU A 675 -28.02 9.45 -14.05
N ASP A 676 -28.77 10.01 -13.10
CA ASP A 676 -28.81 11.45 -12.84
C ASP A 676 -27.53 11.88 -12.11
N TRP A 677 -26.40 11.92 -12.84
CA TRP A 677 -25.09 12.27 -12.31
C TRP A 677 -25.08 13.56 -11.47
N PRO A 678 -25.72 14.67 -11.90
CA PRO A 678 -25.82 15.88 -11.09
C PRO A 678 -26.40 15.70 -9.69
N SER A 679 -27.19 14.65 -9.44
CA SER A 679 -27.74 14.38 -8.10
C SER A 679 -26.74 13.82 -7.10
N PHE A 680 -25.57 13.36 -7.56
CA PHE A 680 -24.54 12.73 -6.73
C PHE A 680 -23.09 13.06 -7.12
N SER A 681 -22.86 13.95 -8.08
CA SER A 681 -21.54 14.45 -8.44
C SER A 681 -21.55 15.96 -8.62
N VAL A 682 -20.37 16.56 -8.61
CA VAL A 682 -20.16 17.95 -9.03
C VAL A 682 -19.35 17.91 -10.31
N LYS A 683 -19.78 18.61 -11.37
CA LYS A 683 -18.95 18.85 -12.56
C LYS A 683 -18.52 20.30 -12.56
N TRP A 684 -17.22 20.55 -12.67
CA TRP A 684 -16.65 21.89 -12.58
C TRP A 684 -15.65 22.13 -13.73
N PRO A 685 -15.63 23.32 -14.36
CA PRO A 685 -14.73 23.60 -15.48
C PRO A 685 -13.26 23.39 -15.10
N MET A 686 -12.54 22.57 -15.87
CA MET A 686 -11.15 22.23 -15.52
C MET A 686 -10.19 23.44 -15.63
N GLU A 687 -10.57 24.46 -16.39
CA GLU A 687 -9.85 25.74 -16.52
C GLU A 687 -10.03 26.66 -15.30
N ASP A 688 -11.11 26.49 -14.54
CA ASP A 688 -11.46 27.31 -13.38
C ASP A 688 -11.19 26.58 -12.06
N VAL A 689 -10.08 25.86 -11.98
CA VAL A 689 -9.58 25.35 -10.70
C VAL A 689 -8.99 26.52 -9.91
N SER A 690 -9.84 27.14 -9.08
CA SER A 690 -9.58 28.37 -8.34
C SER A 690 -10.16 28.30 -6.92
N MET A 691 -10.01 29.37 -6.14
CA MET A 691 -10.65 29.48 -4.82
C MET A 691 -12.18 29.46 -4.89
N ASP A 692 -12.79 29.72 -6.05
CA ASP A 692 -14.25 29.64 -6.21
C ASP A 692 -14.74 28.19 -6.10
N LEU A 693 -13.98 27.22 -6.63
CA LEU A 693 -14.25 25.80 -6.40
C LEU A 693 -14.14 25.44 -4.91
N TYR A 694 -13.08 25.90 -4.24
CA TYR A 694 -12.90 25.66 -2.79
C TYR A 694 -14.09 26.22 -2.00
N ASN A 695 -14.47 27.47 -2.27
CA ASN A 695 -15.58 28.15 -1.61
C ASN A 695 -16.92 27.47 -1.90
N PHE A 696 -17.15 26.99 -3.12
CA PHE A 696 -18.36 26.24 -3.48
C PHE A 696 -18.48 24.95 -2.66
N LEU A 697 -17.40 24.17 -2.57
CA LEU A 697 -17.40 22.91 -1.81
C LEU A 697 -17.53 23.18 -0.30
N LEU A 698 -16.81 24.17 0.23
CA LEU A 698 -16.86 24.54 1.64
C LEU A 698 -18.26 25.01 2.07
N ASN A 699 -18.92 25.81 1.23
CA ASN A 699 -20.25 26.35 1.50
C ASN A 699 -21.39 25.42 1.06
N THR A 700 -21.09 24.18 0.65
CA THR A 700 -22.14 23.22 0.30
C THR A 700 -23.01 22.92 1.51
N PRO A 701 -24.33 23.17 1.47
CA PRO A 701 -25.20 22.95 2.62
C PRO A 701 -25.21 21.49 3.08
N VAL A 702 -25.25 21.28 4.40
CA VAL A 702 -25.26 19.92 5.00
C VAL A 702 -26.38 19.04 4.43
N TRP A 703 -27.55 19.61 4.13
CA TRP A 703 -28.67 18.85 3.54
C TRP A 703 -28.34 18.36 2.12
N MET A 704 -27.64 19.17 1.32
CA MET A 704 -27.23 18.83 -0.04
C MET A 704 -26.15 17.76 0.01
N LEU A 705 -25.16 17.94 0.89
CA LEU A 705 -24.11 16.95 1.15
C LEU A 705 -24.69 15.59 1.55
N ARG A 706 -25.64 15.56 2.50
CA ARG A 706 -26.33 14.33 2.91
C ARG A 706 -27.10 13.69 1.77
N ARG A 707 -27.83 14.49 0.98
CA ARG A 707 -28.57 14.01 -0.19
C ARG A 707 -27.64 13.37 -1.23
N MET A 708 -26.57 14.08 -1.61
CA MET A 708 -25.60 13.60 -2.61
C MET A 708 -24.88 12.34 -2.13
N LYS A 709 -24.50 12.25 -0.84
CA LYS A 709 -23.90 11.04 -0.28
C LYS A 709 -24.86 9.85 -0.22
N ALA A 710 -26.12 10.09 0.16
CA ALA A 710 -27.15 9.04 0.14
C ALA A 710 -27.35 8.53 -1.29
N GLU A 711 -27.37 9.43 -2.26
CA GLU A 711 -27.46 9.08 -3.67
C GLU A 711 -26.21 8.34 -4.17
N CYS A 712 -25.00 8.81 -3.84
CA CYS A 712 -23.76 8.08 -4.11
C CYS A 712 -23.82 6.64 -3.57
N CYS A 713 -24.32 6.45 -2.35
CA CYS A 713 -24.48 5.13 -1.74
C CYS A 713 -25.47 4.25 -2.53
N ARG A 714 -26.63 4.81 -2.92
CA ARG A 714 -27.61 4.11 -3.79
C ARG A 714 -27.00 3.73 -5.14
N GLN A 715 -26.23 4.63 -5.73
CA GLN A 715 -25.62 4.45 -7.05
C GLN A 715 -24.32 3.66 -7.01
N ARG A 716 -23.72 3.42 -5.84
CA ARG A 716 -22.51 2.60 -5.69
C ARG A 716 -22.76 1.16 -6.13
N ALA A 717 -23.91 0.58 -5.77
CA ALA A 717 -24.33 -0.71 -6.30
C ALA A 717 -24.43 -0.70 -7.84
N ASN A 718 -24.67 0.46 -8.46
CA ASN A 718 -24.66 0.70 -9.90
C ASN A 718 -23.26 0.99 -10.50
N HIS A 719 -22.18 0.92 -9.70
CA HIS A 719 -20.79 0.95 -10.16
C HIS A 719 -19.94 -0.28 -9.74
N VAL A 720 -20.43 -1.16 -8.86
CA VAL A 720 -19.70 -2.35 -8.34
C VAL A 720 -19.76 -3.60 -9.25
N SER A 721 -20.77 -3.70 -10.13
CA SER A 721 -21.20 -4.89 -10.87
C SER A 721 -20.24 -5.45 -11.94
N SER A 722 -19.00 -4.98 -12.01
CA SER A 722 -17.92 -5.74 -12.67
C SER A 722 -17.45 -6.93 -11.81
N HIS A 723 -18.15 -7.25 -10.71
CA HIS A 723 -17.82 -8.28 -9.73
C HIS A 723 -19.04 -9.18 -9.42
N PRO A 724 -18.81 -10.45 -9.06
CA PRO A 724 -19.87 -11.44 -8.90
C PRO A 724 -20.91 -11.08 -7.80
N PRO A 725 -22.21 -11.42 -8.01
CA PRO A 725 -23.32 -11.10 -7.09
C PRO A 725 -23.19 -11.68 -5.68
N SER A 726 -22.49 -12.81 -5.53
CA SER A 726 -22.36 -13.60 -4.30
C SER A 726 -21.66 -12.84 -3.15
N GLN A 727 -20.88 -11.79 -3.47
CA GLN A 727 -20.03 -11.07 -2.51
C GLN A 727 -20.50 -9.64 -2.19
N CYS A 728 -21.55 -9.14 -2.89
CA CYS A 728 -22.20 -7.87 -2.57
C CYS A 728 -23.08 -7.92 -1.30
N THR A 729 -23.29 -9.10 -0.73
CA THR A 729 -24.01 -9.29 0.53
C THR A 729 -23.38 -8.52 1.68
N GLY A 730 -22.06 -8.26 1.68
CA GLY A 730 -21.39 -7.46 2.71
C GLY A 730 -21.78 -5.97 2.76
N CYS A 731 -22.17 -5.38 1.62
CA CYS A 731 -22.68 -4.00 1.59
C CYS A 731 -24.15 -3.90 2.05
N MET A 732 -24.92 -4.98 1.95
CA MET A 732 -26.31 -5.02 2.42
C MET A 732 -26.48 -5.62 3.82
N ALA A 733 -25.55 -6.46 4.29
CA ALA A 733 -25.70 -7.25 5.51
C ALA A 733 -25.15 -6.59 6.78
N ARG A 734 -24.30 -5.57 6.70
CA ARG A 734 -24.09 -4.68 7.84
C ARG A 734 -25.20 -3.65 7.85
N ARG A 735 -26.31 -4.01 8.50
CA ARG A 735 -27.21 -3.06 9.18
C ARG A 735 -26.44 -2.34 10.30
N THR A 736 -25.39 -1.62 9.95
CA THR A 736 -24.71 -0.69 10.84
C THR A 736 -25.15 0.69 10.39
N THR A 737 -26.12 1.25 11.12
CA THR A 737 -26.16 2.60 11.73
C THR A 737 -25.40 3.81 11.12
N ALA A 738 -24.60 3.67 10.07
CA ALA A 738 -23.81 4.73 9.42
C ALA A 738 -24.61 5.56 8.39
N CYS A 739 -25.91 5.28 8.21
CA CYS A 739 -26.85 6.15 7.52
C CYS A 739 -28.05 6.34 8.44
N GLY A 740 -28.05 7.43 9.21
CA GLY A 740 -29.14 7.78 10.12
C GLY A 740 -30.46 7.94 9.37
N GLY A 741 -31.40 7.03 9.63
CA GLY A 741 -32.78 7.12 9.14
C GLY A 741 -33.44 5.75 9.12
N ARG A 742 -34.45 5.52 9.97
CA ARG A 742 -35.35 4.36 9.89
C ARG A 742 -36.05 4.40 8.53
N LEU A 743 -35.64 3.55 7.59
CA LEU A 743 -36.45 3.20 6.44
C LEU A 743 -37.13 1.86 6.74
N THR A 744 -38.45 1.89 6.76
CA THR A 744 -39.33 0.74 6.92
C THR A 744 -39.13 -0.28 5.79
N PRO A 745 -39.30 -1.59 6.06
CA PRO A 745 -39.12 -2.64 5.06
C PRO A 745 -40.28 -2.59 4.06
N HIS A 746 -40.05 -2.07 2.86
CA HIS A 746 -40.96 -2.34 1.74
C HIS A 746 -40.55 -3.65 1.08
N ASN A 747 -41.43 -4.65 1.21
CA ASN A 747 -41.49 -5.81 0.34
C ASN A 747 -42.02 -5.37 -1.03
N GLY A 748 -41.26 -5.55 -2.11
CA GLY A 748 -41.72 -5.36 -3.49
C GLY A 748 -40.59 -5.05 -4.48
N PRO A 749 -40.63 -5.60 -5.72
CA PRO A 749 -39.48 -5.79 -6.62
C PRO A 749 -39.10 -4.53 -7.40
N GLN A 750 -37.97 -4.56 -8.14
CA GLN A 750 -37.49 -3.57 -9.14
C GLN A 750 -36.30 -2.67 -8.73
N GLY A 751 -35.20 -3.26 -8.28
CA GLY A 751 -33.87 -2.68 -8.49
C GLY A 751 -33.22 -3.37 -9.69
N GLY A 752 -33.44 -2.87 -10.92
CA GLY A 752 -32.79 -3.42 -12.11
C GLY A 752 -31.28 -3.48 -11.90
N SER A 753 -30.69 -4.65 -12.09
CA SER A 753 -29.24 -4.81 -11.94
C SER A 753 -28.52 -3.95 -12.98
N GLN A 754 -27.22 -3.69 -12.79
CA GLN A 754 -26.42 -3.02 -13.83
C GLN A 754 -26.41 -3.77 -15.14
N VAL A 755 -26.75 -5.04 -15.12
CA VAL A 755 -26.93 -5.87 -16.29
C VAL A 755 -28.27 -5.58 -16.93
N THR A 756 -29.35 -5.43 -16.15
CA THR A 756 -30.62 -4.90 -16.70
C THR A 756 -30.40 -3.52 -17.30
N LYS A 757 -29.48 -2.72 -16.73
CA LYS A 757 -29.11 -1.40 -17.28
C LYS A 757 -28.13 -1.50 -18.44
N LEU A 758 -27.21 -2.47 -18.48
CA LEU A 758 -26.27 -2.69 -19.57
C LEU A 758 -26.99 -3.33 -20.75
N LEU A 759 -27.79 -4.36 -20.53
CA LEU A 759 -28.69 -4.97 -21.51
C LEU A 759 -29.80 -3.96 -21.90
N GLY A 760 -30.37 -3.23 -20.94
CA GLY A 760 -31.29 -2.14 -21.24
C GLY A 760 -30.64 -1.00 -22.04
N ALA A 761 -29.37 -0.68 -21.78
CA ALA A 761 -28.61 0.34 -22.50
C ALA A 761 -28.24 -0.13 -23.89
N LEU A 762 -27.56 -1.28 -24.00
CA LEU A 762 -27.19 -1.93 -25.24
C LEU A 762 -28.39 -2.01 -26.20
N PHE A 763 -29.60 -2.21 -25.66
CA PHE A 763 -30.75 -2.68 -26.44
C PHE A 763 -32.01 -1.81 -26.31
N GLN A 764 -31.89 -0.57 -25.80
CA GLN A 764 -32.87 0.53 -26.00
C GLN A 764 -32.47 1.49 -27.13
N ALA A 765 -31.40 1.20 -27.87
CA ALA A 765 -31.23 1.77 -29.21
C ALA A 765 -32.54 1.51 -29.96
N PRO A 766 -33.24 2.56 -30.45
CA PRO A 766 -34.60 2.43 -30.93
C PRO A 766 -34.65 1.33 -31.98
N SER A 767 -35.56 0.38 -31.77
CA SER A 767 -35.98 -0.54 -32.81
C SER A 767 -36.48 0.25 -34.01
N ARG A 768 -35.62 0.40 -35.02
CA ARG A 768 -35.94 0.59 -36.43
C ARG A 768 -34.69 0.62 -37.30
#